data_AF-A0ABD3NUP7-F1
#
_entry.id   AF-A0ABD3NUP7-F1
#
_cell.length_a   1.000
_cell.length_b   1.000
_cell.length_c   1.000
_cell.angle_alpha   90.00
_cell.angle_beta   90.00
_cell.angle_gamma   90.00
#
_symmetry.space_group_name_H-M   'P 1'
#
loop_
_entity.id
_entity.type
_entity.pdbx_description
1 polymer ?
#
loop_
_entity_poly.entity_id
_entity_poly.type
_entity_poly.pdbx_seq_one_letter_code
_entity_poly.pdbx_strand_id
1 'polypeptide(L)'
;MKLHPATVLLPLLQHSTNLQTATSQTCDGVSGAFKLTGLTGTCSYAKLLEAYTRQVFDATGSTCQSGSELTAQQDFDAKLTVASGGKTPDEAAKSICKAMYDDNEVTPFYAAADKGTDYHFEQMFYNGLSEWQDEVETVFETYDQTVTSRLQTDAAKVKEFYDGLAKYSRVSWPNSLTNFEASTCSSNAAMCCWPKDRQANDNNGNCATPYDENCVDKDPADNTNLCFADLKKGNRSSGFNSELGFTTFPEDNGDGEGAIHCHGFAWANDEYDPISRYKGNNLFYVSMYDHMHQRGYVKNIPGMPMCGCMDQMPMVTRSDCTQVDLTEEWEAVYEDIANTFVAKLTKVEIAFNACRGRNNRNNDLWAYAARLYDEGRMTPKQFGAVGRVLTNDQDCYHQVEYAKQQKGYRTGYAHEESKWQKVAGRNEMFSVPHMGREAFDTALTQSDTALDLTPVNAILMRACADCAKTHKRIYYKRKTAIPLGFDLLRNILYYSNTAAQTGNVWGTDFDLFSSYEDAINDKNPWKCPGNVFNYWAPFTGNCSPSGAQVNDQHSVWNWGHGPRLNVAYYVNKPENMGVQLFSSATTAARVSPTTESHTDVDIGRPWSAGVTYVDGAVTYIRAHGPDYWNQVDAGRFLSEPWEGDIDISVRVKDIANPSTSDWSKFGIMLRADNTDNAANAFLFLAGKQGINAQIRASKNRYTDNVAQHKTSPVQTSAWLRIVKKLETIEFYRSDDGIDWIKHGASQIVFFPNNKFQVGLAVSSNWGEPVEGTFDNYKVEEYFFPSASPSISLAPTAWDPLVDIGKLAAQPVGQFVDNGALEIIKGSGTGIWGSNDSFTYYNTQEVVGGGGSVEMYIKRFNPWSNIHARGGLMLRDTRDSNASNVFLGAGRSGVTLQSRSRAGTKTLSHNYMFTNWDNAMWVKLVYANDGSVEAFYKMNDSDAYVLLGTATMEITGDTIQVGRAVSAGTDYQWALEEVQTQSYQFIPAKTL
;
A
#
# COMPACT_ATOMS: atom_id res chain seq x y z
N MET A 1 3.80 37.57 -18.15
CA MET A 1 3.13 38.64 -17.36
C MET A 1 3.75 38.63 -15.96
N LYS A 2 4.28 39.78 -15.51
CA LYS A 2 4.99 40.01 -14.23
C LYS A 2 4.02 40.22 -13.06
N LEU A 3 4.48 39.98 -11.82
CA LEU A 3 4.58 40.91 -10.66
C LEU A 3 4.89 40.10 -9.37
N HIS A 4 6.11 40.20 -8.80
CA HIS A 4 6.56 40.99 -7.61
C HIS A 4 6.18 40.38 -6.23
N PRO A 5 7.07 40.40 -5.20
CA PRO A 5 7.63 41.61 -4.57
C PRO A 5 9.18 41.59 -4.37
N ALA A 6 9.89 42.69 -4.64
CA ALA A 6 10.31 43.79 -3.74
C ALA A 6 11.63 43.52 -2.98
N THR A 7 12.75 43.95 -3.60
CA THR A 7 14.09 44.08 -3.00
C THR A 7 14.47 45.55 -3.05
N VAL A 8 14.87 46.12 -1.92
CA VAL A 8 15.35 47.51 -1.81
C VAL A 8 16.87 47.52 -2.02
N LEU A 9 17.32 48.38 -2.93
CA LEU A 9 18.71 48.67 -3.30
C LEU A 9 19.06 50.06 -2.76
N LEU A 10 20.21 50.21 -2.09
CA LEU A 10 20.91 51.49 -1.94
C LEU A 10 22.44 51.27 -1.93
N PRO A 11 23.23 52.29 -2.32
CA PRO A 11 24.35 52.15 -3.24
C PRO A 11 25.74 52.13 -2.58
N LEU A 12 26.73 51.70 -3.38
CA LEU A 12 28.15 51.94 -3.15
C LEU A 12 28.43 53.45 -3.02
N LEU A 13 29.07 53.83 -1.91
CA LEU A 13 29.77 55.09 -1.75
C LEU A 13 31.23 54.78 -1.43
N GLN A 14 32.11 55.04 -2.41
CA GLN A 14 33.52 55.22 -2.19
C GLN A 14 33.70 56.44 -1.27
N HIS A 15 34.30 56.24 -0.10
CA HIS A 15 34.95 57.31 0.65
C HIS A 15 36.41 56.93 0.84
N SER A 16 37.25 57.63 0.09
CA SER A 16 38.67 57.82 0.37
C SER A 16 38.82 58.41 1.77
N THR A 17 39.21 57.58 2.74
CA THR A 17 39.65 58.05 4.05
C THR A 17 41.16 58.30 4.00
N ASN A 18 41.52 59.54 4.29
CA ASN A 18 42.87 60.01 4.53
C ASN A 18 43.58 59.10 5.53
N LEU A 19 44.76 58.59 5.15
CA LEU A 19 45.81 58.25 6.10
C LEU A 19 46.23 59.54 6.82
N GLN A 20 45.57 59.84 7.93
CA GLN A 20 46.21 60.60 9.00
C GLN A 20 46.95 59.58 9.88
N THR A 21 48.25 59.77 9.97
CA THR A 21 49.16 59.08 10.89
C THR A 21 48.64 59.20 12.32
N ALA A 22 47.93 58.19 12.79
CA ALA A 22 47.67 57.98 14.21
C ALA A 22 48.99 57.52 14.84
N THR A 23 49.59 58.39 15.64
CA THR A 23 50.62 58.01 16.60
C THR A 23 50.09 56.82 17.42
N SER A 24 50.80 55.69 17.44
CA SER A 24 50.49 54.57 18.32
C SER A 24 50.51 55.06 19.76
N GLN A 25 49.33 55.25 20.37
CA GLN A 25 49.25 55.51 21.80
C GLN A 25 49.60 54.20 22.51
N THR A 26 50.82 54.14 23.02
CA THR A 26 51.31 53.04 23.83
C THR A 26 50.96 53.32 25.28
N CYS A 27 50.15 52.46 25.88
CA CYS A 27 50.05 52.39 27.34
C CYS A 27 51.33 51.76 27.90
N ASP A 28 51.99 52.42 28.85
CA ASP A 28 53.08 51.80 29.62
C ASP A 28 52.50 50.88 30.70
N GLY A 29 52.96 49.62 30.72
CA GLY A 29 52.56 48.60 31.70
C GLY A 29 51.65 47.47 31.17
N VAL A 30 51.20 47.54 29.91
CA VAL A 30 50.43 46.47 29.22
C VAL A 30 51.15 45.85 28.02
N SER A 31 52.42 46.23 27.83
CA SER A 31 53.34 45.65 26.85
C SER A 31 54.19 44.55 27.50
N GLY A 32 54.39 43.44 26.79
CA GLY A 32 55.14 42.28 27.28
C GLY A 32 54.30 41.02 27.44
N ALA A 33 54.98 39.92 27.79
CA ALA A 33 54.34 38.65 28.11
C ALA A 33 53.55 38.75 29.43
N PHE A 34 52.41 38.05 29.51
CA PHE A 34 51.59 38.01 30.72
C PHE A 34 50.90 36.66 30.90
N LYS A 35 50.47 36.39 32.14
CA LYS A 35 49.76 35.17 32.51
C LYS A 35 48.45 35.50 33.22
N LEU A 36 47.35 35.01 32.65
CA LEU A 36 46.02 35.06 33.24
C LEU A 36 45.81 33.80 34.07
N THR A 37 45.52 33.96 35.36
CA THR A 37 45.34 32.87 36.33
C THR A 37 43.97 32.91 37.00
N GLY A 38 43.57 31.82 37.66
CA GLY A 38 42.30 31.74 38.39
C GLY A 38 41.08 31.84 37.48
N LEU A 39 41.19 31.37 36.23
CA LEU A 39 40.08 31.33 35.29
C LEU A 39 39.25 30.09 35.61
N THR A 40 37.94 30.26 35.79
CA THR A 40 37.03 29.17 36.16
C THR A 40 35.86 29.04 35.18
N GLY A 41 35.39 27.81 35.01
CA GLY A 41 34.28 27.49 34.11
C GLY A 41 34.68 27.49 32.63
N THR A 42 33.68 27.46 31.73
CA THR A 42 33.89 27.29 30.28
C THR A 42 34.71 28.43 29.69
N CYS A 43 35.76 28.06 28.93
CA CYS A 43 36.60 29.02 28.22
C CYS A 43 35.80 29.78 27.16
N SER A 44 35.90 31.12 27.17
CA SER A 44 35.21 32.00 26.23
C SER A 44 35.94 33.34 26.08
N TYR A 45 35.66 34.05 24.98
CA TYR A 45 36.19 35.41 24.76
C TYR A 45 35.90 36.34 25.95
N ALA A 46 34.65 36.33 26.43
CA ALA A 46 34.24 37.16 27.57
C ALA A 46 35.06 36.87 28.84
N LYS A 47 35.38 35.60 29.11
CA LYS A 47 36.20 35.22 30.27
C LYS A 47 37.66 35.65 30.13
N LEU A 48 38.22 35.52 28.93
CA LEU A 48 39.57 35.98 28.65
C LEU A 48 39.65 37.51 28.77
N LEU A 49 38.70 38.25 28.21
CA LEU A 49 38.65 39.71 28.28
C LEU A 49 38.44 40.21 29.73
N GLU A 50 37.53 39.60 30.49
CA GLU A 50 37.30 39.90 31.90
C GLU A 50 38.59 39.74 32.71
N ALA A 51 39.28 38.61 32.51
CA ALA A 51 40.54 38.34 33.20
C ALA A 51 41.68 39.25 32.75
N TYR A 52 41.78 39.55 31.44
CA TYR A 52 42.76 40.49 30.90
C TYR A 52 42.58 41.87 31.49
N THR A 53 41.34 42.37 31.50
CA THR A 53 41.00 43.68 32.05
C THR A 53 41.45 43.77 33.50
N ARG A 54 41.09 42.78 34.31
CA ARG A 54 41.40 42.76 35.75
C ARG A 54 42.88 42.52 36.08
N GLN A 55 43.55 41.61 35.37
CA GLN A 55 44.89 41.11 35.74
C GLN A 55 46.03 41.77 35.00
N VAL A 56 45.75 42.44 33.88
CA VAL A 56 46.77 43.08 33.03
C VAL A 56 46.45 44.55 32.84
N PHE A 57 45.26 44.88 32.32
CA PHE A 57 44.93 46.25 31.93
C PHE A 57 44.78 47.19 33.15
N ASP A 58 44.06 46.75 34.19
CA ASP A 58 43.81 47.47 35.44
C ASP A 58 44.80 47.09 36.56
N ALA A 59 45.85 46.33 36.24
CA ALA A 59 46.80 45.86 37.24
C ALA A 59 47.62 47.01 37.86
N THR A 60 48.00 46.87 39.13
CA THR A 60 48.85 47.83 39.83
C THR A 60 50.20 47.99 39.12
N GLY A 61 50.42 49.15 38.49
CA GLY A 61 51.60 49.43 37.65
C GLY A 61 51.26 49.75 36.18
N SER A 62 50.02 49.49 35.75
CA SER A 62 49.50 49.97 34.46
C SER A 62 49.14 51.45 34.54
N THR A 63 49.58 52.24 33.54
CA THR A 63 49.22 53.67 33.42
C THR A 63 48.00 53.91 32.52
N CYS A 64 47.32 52.86 32.04
CA CYS A 64 46.15 52.99 31.16
C CYS A 64 44.93 53.65 31.80
N GLN A 65 44.87 53.74 33.14
CA GLN A 65 43.73 54.31 33.86
C GLN A 65 43.63 55.84 33.79
N SER A 66 44.71 56.53 33.37
CA SER A 66 44.79 58.00 33.39
C SER A 66 44.87 58.60 31.97
N GLY A 67 43.71 58.72 31.32
CA GLY A 67 43.52 59.64 30.18
C GLY A 67 43.85 59.12 28.77
N SER A 68 43.91 57.80 28.55
CA SER A 68 44.05 57.22 27.19
C SER A 68 42.68 56.93 26.55
N GLU A 69 42.56 57.09 25.22
CA GLU A 69 41.34 56.73 24.46
C GLU A 69 41.26 55.20 24.18
N LEU A 70 42.27 54.43 24.60
CA LEU A 70 42.37 52.98 24.37
C LEU A 70 41.66 52.20 25.47
N THR A 71 40.70 51.36 25.08
CA THR A 71 39.95 50.48 26.01
C THR A 71 40.63 49.11 26.17
N ALA A 72 40.39 48.43 27.30
CA ALA A 72 40.88 47.06 27.53
C ALA A 72 40.48 46.09 26.42
N GLN A 73 39.27 46.26 25.88
CA GLN A 73 38.77 45.47 24.76
C GLN A 73 39.58 45.70 23.48
N GLN A 74 39.79 46.97 23.10
CA GLN A 74 40.54 47.29 21.87
C GLN A 74 41.98 46.77 21.91
N ASP A 75 42.65 46.88 23.06
CA ASP A 75 44.01 46.38 23.22
C ASP A 75 44.08 44.84 23.26
N PHE A 76 43.14 44.20 23.95
CA PHE A 76 43.03 42.74 23.99
C PHE A 76 42.71 42.15 22.60
N ASP A 77 41.78 42.77 21.87
CA ASP A 77 41.39 42.36 20.52
C ASP A 77 42.55 42.48 19.54
N ALA A 78 43.37 43.53 19.65
CA ALA A 78 44.58 43.67 18.84
C ALA A 78 45.57 42.52 19.12
N LYS A 79 45.82 42.20 20.39
CA LYS A 79 46.70 41.09 20.81
C LYS A 79 46.18 39.74 20.32
N LEU A 80 44.88 39.47 20.48
CA LEU A 80 44.23 38.25 19.98
C LEU A 80 44.32 38.14 18.45
N THR A 81 44.10 39.24 17.73
CA THR A 81 44.14 39.27 16.27
C THR A 81 45.55 38.95 15.77
N VAL A 82 46.58 39.57 16.35
CA VAL A 82 47.98 39.28 15.99
C VAL A 82 48.32 37.82 16.32
N ALA A 83 47.96 37.36 17.51
CA ALA A 83 48.32 36.01 17.97
C ALA A 83 47.61 34.87 17.24
N SER A 84 46.51 35.16 16.56
CA SER A 84 45.72 34.18 15.81
C SER A 84 45.93 34.23 14.30
N GLY A 85 46.86 35.08 13.82
CA GLY A 85 47.11 35.25 12.38
C GLY A 85 46.02 36.04 11.65
N GLY A 86 45.37 36.98 12.33
CA GLY A 86 44.36 37.87 11.75
C GLY A 86 42.90 37.42 11.92
N LYS A 87 42.61 36.44 12.78
CA LYS A 87 41.22 36.02 13.05
C LYS A 87 40.48 37.09 13.84
N THR A 88 39.15 37.05 13.78
CA THR A 88 38.33 37.87 14.69
C THR A 88 38.57 37.48 16.15
N PRO A 89 38.40 38.39 17.13
CA PRO A 89 38.66 38.09 18.53
C PRO A 89 37.89 36.87 19.07
N ASP A 90 36.63 36.69 18.67
CA ASP A 90 35.83 35.51 19.03
C ASP A 90 36.40 34.20 18.45
N GLU A 91 36.85 34.21 17.20
CA GLU A 91 37.47 33.04 16.56
C GLU A 91 38.85 32.74 17.15
N ALA A 92 39.61 33.77 17.52
CA ALA A 92 40.89 33.66 18.20
C ALA A 92 40.70 33.01 19.58
N ALA A 93 39.76 33.53 20.39
CA ALA A 93 39.42 32.97 21.69
C ALA A 93 38.94 31.52 21.57
N LYS A 94 38.06 31.20 20.62
CA LYS A 94 37.64 29.82 20.34
C LYS A 94 38.82 28.92 19.99
N SER A 95 39.78 29.39 19.19
CA SER A 95 40.97 28.62 18.83
C SER A 95 41.84 28.32 20.06
N ILE A 96 42.02 29.30 20.95
CA ILE A 96 42.75 29.13 22.21
C ILE A 96 42.06 28.11 23.11
N CYS A 97 40.74 28.21 23.27
CA CYS A 97 39.97 27.27 24.08
C CYS A 97 40.04 25.84 23.52
N LYS A 98 39.94 25.67 22.20
CA LYS A 98 40.07 24.36 21.56
C LYS A 98 41.44 23.74 21.78
N ALA A 99 42.51 24.50 21.53
CA ALA A 99 43.88 24.03 21.76
C ALA A 99 44.10 23.58 23.21
N MET A 100 43.57 24.32 24.19
CA MET A 100 43.63 23.93 25.60
C MET A 100 42.96 22.59 25.88
N TYR A 101 41.78 22.35 25.28
CA TYR A 101 41.04 21.11 25.47
C TYR A 101 41.65 19.92 24.72
N ASP A 102 42.30 20.17 23.58
CA ASP A 102 42.97 19.17 22.75
C ASP A 102 44.31 18.73 23.35
N ASP A 103 45.06 19.64 23.99
CA ASP A 103 46.32 19.35 24.67
C ASP A 103 46.15 18.67 26.04
N ASN A 104 44.93 18.60 26.57
CA ASN A 104 44.68 17.99 27.88
C ASN A 104 44.88 16.47 27.84
N GLU A 105 45.49 15.93 28.91
CA GLU A 105 45.75 14.49 29.02
C GLU A 105 44.44 13.69 29.01
N VAL A 106 44.42 12.62 28.21
CA VAL A 106 43.26 11.74 28.05
C VAL A 106 43.58 10.37 28.64
N THR A 107 42.82 9.99 29.66
CA THR A 107 42.91 8.68 30.28
C THR A 107 42.25 7.63 29.38
N PRO A 108 42.96 6.55 28.99
CA PRO A 108 42.37 5.48 28.21
C PRO A 108 41.24 4.77 28.97
N PHE A 109 40.18 4.39 28.26
CA PHE A 109 38.99 3.81 28.90
C PHE A 109 39.26 2.43 29.54
N TYR A 110 40.12 1.61 28.94
CA TYR A 110 40.49 0.28 29.48
C TYR A 110 41.14 0.34 30.87
N ALA A 111 41.67 1.49 31.28
CA ALA A 111 42.28 1.67 32.60
C ALA A 111 41.25 1.54 33.75
N ALA A 112 39.95 1.61 33.45
CA ALA A 112 38.89 1.39 34.42
C ALA A 112 38.81 -0.06 34.92
N ALA A 113 39.02 -1.03 34.03
CA ALA A 113 39.01 -2.45 34.37
C ALA A 113 40.42 -3.01 34.61
N ASP A 114 41.44 -2.45 33.94
CA ASP A 114 42.84 -2.88 34.02
C ASP A 114 43.04 -4.36 33.63
N LYS A 115 42.30 -4.81 32.61
CA LYS A 115 42.26 -6.20 32.12
C LYS A 115 42.96 -6.41 30.76
N GLY A 116 43.75 -5.43 30.33
CA GLY A 116 44.41 -5.41 29.02
C GLY A 116 44.24 -4.06 28.33
N THR A 117 44.94 -3.86 27.20
CA THR A 117 44.87 -2.62 26.41
C THR A 117 44.18 -2.79 25.06
N ASP A 118 43.70 -4.00 24.75
CA ASP A 118 43.12 -4.39 23.46
C ASP A 118 41.58 -4.27 23.41
N TYR A 119 40.95 -3.78 24.48
CA TYR A 119 39.51 -3.63 24.63
C TYR A 119 38.70 -4.95 24.61
N HIS A 120 39.35 -6.12 24.67
CA HIS A 120 38.64 -7.39 24.62
C HIS A 120 37.69 -7.57 25.81
N PHE A 121 38.17 -7.23 27.00
CA PHE A 121 37.38 -7.32 28.22
C PHE A 121 36.17 -6.37 28.18
N GLU A 122 36.38 -5.11 27.81
CA GLU A 122 35.33 -4.09 27.73
C GLU A 122 34.28 -4.46 26.68
N GLN A 123 34.70 -5.03 25.53
CA GLN A 123 33.78 -5.53 24.51
C GLN A 123 32.87 -6.62 25.07
N MET A 124 33.42 -7.57 25.82
CA MET A 124 32.64 -8.63 26.47
C MET A 124 31.75 -8.08 27.59
N PHE A 125 32.25 -7.12 28.38
CA PHE A 125 31.51 -6.47 29.45
C PHE A 125 30.27 -5.77 28.92
N TYR A 126 30.42 -4.92 27.90
CA TYR A 126 29.30 -4.17 27.32
C TYR A 126 28.33 -5.03 26.53
N ASN A 127 28.75 -6.21 26.08
CA ASN A 127 27.88 -7.21 25.49
C ASN A 127 27.10 -8.02 26.55
N GLY A 128 27.43 -7.90 27.84
CA GLY A 128 26.81 -8.69 28.92
C GLY A 128 27.38 -10.11 29.06
N LEU A 129 28.60 -10.35 28.54
CA LEU A 129 29.20 -11.67 28.39
C LEU A 129 30.56 -11.85 29.10
N SER A 130 31.07 -10.84 29.82
CA SER A 130 32.33 -10.97 30.59
C SER A 130 32.14 -11.75 31.89
N GLU A 131 33.23 -12.15 32.52
CA GLU A 131 33.23 -12.81 33.85
C GLU A 131 32.42 -12.04 34.90
N TRP A 132 32.56 -10.71 34.96
CA TRP A 132 31.78 -9.85 35.87
C TRP A 132 30.26 -9.92 35.69
N GLN A 133 29.78 -10.44 34.57
CA GLN A 133 28.36 -10.57 34.27
C GLN A 133 27.78 -11.88 34.83
N ASP A 134 28.63 -12.89 35.05
CA ASP A 134 28.26 -14.21 35.55
C ASP A 134 28.61 -14.42 37.03
N GLU A 135 29.62 -13.71 37.53
CA GLU A 135 30.11 -13.83 38.91
C GLU A 135 29.03 -13.50 39.96
N VAL A 136 28.95 -14.36 40.98
CA VAL A 136 28.26 -14.13 42.26
C VAL A 136 29.27 -14.38 43.39
N GLU A 137 29.12 -13.73 44.54
CA GLU A 137 29.99 -13.97 45.70
C GLU A 137 29.75 -15.39 46.26
N THR A 138 30.82 -16.17 46.47
CA THR A 138 30.74 -17.59 46.85
C THR A 138 31.52 -17.89 48.13
N VAL A 139 30.90 -18.67 49.03
CA VAL A 139 31.49 -19.07 50.33
C VAL A 139 31.97 -20.54 50.32
N PHE A 140 31.72 -21.30 49.25
CA PHE A 140 31.78 -22.77 49.28
C PHE A 140 32.89 -23.43 48.45
N GLU A 141 33.73 -22.68 47.73
CA GLU A 141 34.74 -23.33 46.88
C GLU A 141 35.98 -23.80 47.66
N THR A 142 36.11 -23.46 48.95
CA THR A 142 37.18 -23.91 49.85
C THR A 142 36.64 -24.71 51.03
N TYR A 143 37.39 -25.73 51.46
CA TYR A 143 37.04 -26.62 52.59
C TYR A 143 36.91 -25.87 53.94
N ASP A 144 37.49 -24.67 54.04
CA ASP A 144 37.45 -23.82 55.23
C ASP A 144 36.31 -22.77 55.21
N GLN A 145 35.39 -22.84 54.23
CA GLN A 145 34.28 -21.89 54.05
C GLN A 145 34.73 -20.44 53.93
N THR A 146 35.95 -20.21 53.41
CA THR A 146 36.42 -18.87 53.10
C THR A 146 35.82 -18.40 51.79
N VAL A 147 35.50 -17.11 51.73
CA VAL A 147 34.94 -16.50 50.51
C VAL A 147 35.98 -16.58 49.39
N THR A 148 35.65 -17.25 48.30
CA THR A 148 36.57 -17.50 47.18
C THR A 148 36.41 -16.50 46.03
N SER A 149 35.24 -15.88 45.94
CA SER A 149 34.90 -14.80 45.01
C SER A 149 34.24 -13.67 45.81
N ARG A 150 34.78 -12.45 45.74
CA ARG A 150 34.24 -11.27 46.45
C ARG A 150 34.06 -10.15 45.45
N LEU A 151 32.80 -9.85 45.11
CA LEU A 151 32.48 -8.90 44.04
C LEU A 151 33.17 -7.53 44.19
N GLN A 152 33.22 -7.01 45.42
CA GLN A 152 33.90 -5.73 45.71
C GLN A 152 35.42 -5.78 45.53
N THR A 153 36.03 -6.95 45.69
CA THR A 153 37.47 -7.15 45.51
C THR A 153 37.80 -7.43 44.04
N ASP A 154 36.97 -8.22 43.36
CA ASP A 154 37.18 -8.64 41.97
C ASP A 154 37.03 -7.47 40.98
N ALA A 155 36.24 -6.46 41.34
CA ALA A 155 36.11 -5.20 40.61
C ALA A 155 36.75 -3.99 41.34
N ALA A 156 37.70 -4.20 42.27
CA ALA A 156 38.28 -3.12 43.07
C ALA A 156 38.91 -1.98 42.23
N LYS A 157 39.42 -2.32 41.04
CA LYS A 157 39.97 -1.34 40.08
C LYS A 157 38.94 -0.30 39.62
N VAL A 158 37.66 -0.68 39.52
CA VAL A 158 36.57 0.25 39.17
C VAL A 158 36.44 1.33 40.25
N LYS A 159 36.50 0.95 41.52
CA LYS A 159 36.44 1.92 42.63
C LYS A 159 37.68 2.81 42.68
N GLU A 160 38.87 2.24 42.52
CA GLU A 160 40.14 2.99 42.46
C GLU A 160 40.10 4.04 41.33
N PHE A 161 39.63 3.62 40.15
CA PHE A 161 39.49 4.49 39.00
C PHE A 161 38.47 5.61 39.24
N TYR A 162 37.34 5.31 39.91
CA TYR A 162 36.34 6.31 40.28
C TYR A 162 36.89 7.36 41.27
N ASP A 163 37.55 6.92 42.33
CA ASP A 163 38.11 7.80 43.36
C ASP A 163 39.25 8.68 42.82
N GLY A 164 39.87 8.29 41.69
CA GLY A 164 40.94 9.00 41.00
C GLY A 164 40.56 9.51 39.61
N LEU A 165 41.05 8.82 38.57
CA LEU A 165 41.07 9.31 37.20
C LEU A 165 39.67 9.66 36.64
N ALA A 166 38.61 8.93 37.00
CA ALA A 166 37.28 9.20 36.48
C ALA A 166 36.70 10.55 36.93
N LYS A 167 37.12 11.07 38.09
CA LYS A 167 36.65 12.35 38.64
C LYS A 167 37.57 13.52 38.31
N TYR A 168 38.84 13.26 38.04
CA TYR A 168 39.86 14.30 37.93
C TYR A 168 40.54 14.37 36.55
N SER A 169 40.16 13.52 35.59
CA SER A 169 40.73 13.51 34.24
C SER A 169 39.66 13.28 33.16
N ARG A 170 40.00 13.58 31.90
CA ARG A 170 39.14 13.28 30.75
C ARG A 170 39.34 11.82 30.34
N VAL A 171 38.28 11.02 30.39
CA VAL A 171 38.33 9.62 29.95
C VAL A 171 37.98 9.53 28.46
N SER A 172 38.77 8.79 27.70
CA SER A 172 38.54 8.57 26.27
C SER A 172 37.19 7.89 26.00
N TRP A 173 36.50 8.29 24.94
CA TRP A 173 35.33 7.53 24.47
C TRP A 173 35.78 6.23 23.77
N PRO A 174 35.25 5.05 24.14
CA PRO A 174 35.72 3.77 23.61
C PRO A 174 35.11 3.46 22.23
N ASN A 175 35.44 4.28 21.23
CA ASN A 175 34.90 4.19 19.86
C ASN A 175 35.34 2.95 19.06
N SER A 176 36.31 2.17 19.57
CA SER A 176 36.71 0.88 19.00
C SER A 176 35.71 -0.25 19.32
N LEU A 177 34.89 -0.06 20.35
CA LEU A 177 33.87 -1.03 20.74
C LEU A 177 32.68 -0.93 19.78
N THR A 178 32.15 -2.09 19.35
CA THR A 178 30.99 -2.13 18.47
C THR A 178 29.76 -1.46 19.08
N ASN A 179 29.69 -1.36 20.40
CA ASN A 179 28.64 -0.73 21.19
C ASN A 179 28.62 0.80 21.03
N PHE A 180 29.78 1.41 20.74
CA PHE A 180 30.04 2.84 20.83
C PHE A 180 30.79 3.45 19.63
N GLU A 181 30.99 2.67 18.56
CA GLU A 181 31.54 3.15 17.30
C GLU A 181 30.62 4.18 16.62
N ALA A 182 31.20 5.10 15.85
CA ALA A 182 30.47 6.23 15.27
C ALA A 182 29.24 5.83 14.43
N SER A 183 29.30 4.70 13.73
CA SER A 183 28.18 4.13 12.95
C SER A 183 26.95 3.77 13.78
N THR A 184 27.12 3.56 15.09
CA THR A 184 26.05 3.11 15.99
C THR A 184 25.62 4.19 16.99
N CYS A 185 26.22 5.37 16.94
CA CYS A 185 26.01 6.46 17.88
C CYS A 185 25.43 7.71 17.22
N SER A 186 24.46 7.53 16.32
CA SER A 186 23.91 8.62 15.51
C SER A 186 23.02 9.57 16.31
N SER A 187 22.52 9.12 17.47
CA SER A 187 21.55 9.83 18.33
C SER A 187 22.18 10.78 19.35
N ASN A 188 23.50 10.74 19.55
CA ASN A 188 24.19 11.37 20.68
C ASN A 188 23.66 10.97 22.07
N ALA A 189 23.22 9.72 22.22
CA ALA A 189 22.81 9.15 23.49
C ALA A 189 23.21 7.67 23.59
N ALA A 190 23.45 7.22 24.81
CA ALA A 190 23.72 5.83 25.14
C ALA A 190 22.90 5.41 26.36
N MET A 191 22.60 4.12 26.44
CA MET A 191 21.79 3.53 27.48
C MET A 191 22.34 2.16 27.83
N CYS A 192 22.19 1.77 29.09
CA CYS A 192 22.39 0.43 29.61
C CYS A 192 21.06 -0.11 30.11
N CYS A 193 20.80 -1.40 29.94
CA CYS A 193 19.63 -2.08 30.49
C CYS A 193 20.03 -3.41 31.11
N TRP A 194 19.60 -3.65 32.35
CA TRP A 194 19.96 -4.81 33.14
C TRP A 194 18.72 -5.59 33.57
N PRO A 195 18.70 -6.91 33.38
CA PRO A 195 17.65 -7.80 33.89
C PRO A 195 18.03 -8.53 35.18
N LYS A 196 19.28 -8.39 35.68
CA LYS A 196 19.77 -9.15 36.83
C LYS A 196 20.48 -8.29 37.85
N ASP A 197 20.21 -8.59 39.12
CA ASP A 197 20.93 -8.11 40.30
C ASP A 197 21.74 -9.25 40.95
N ARG A 198 23.00 -8.96 41.32
CA ARG A 198 23.92 -9.88 42.00
C ARG A 198 24.47 -9.34 43.33
N GLN A 199 24.02 -8.18 43.81
CA GLN A 199 24.56 -7.55 45.03
C GLN A 199 23.53 -7.44 46.16
N ALA A 200 23.85 -7.97 47.34
CA ALA A 200 22.92 -8.00 48.46
C ALA A 200 23.15 -6.83 49.41
N ASN A 201 22.09 -6.42 50.11
CA ASN A 201 22.12 -5.39 51.17
C ASN A 201 22.58 -3.99 50.71
N ASP A 202 22.33 -3.63 49.46
CA ASP A 202 22.64 -2.31 48.88
C ASP A 202 21.37 -1.44 48.64
N ASN A 203 20.20 -1.92 49.08
CA ASN A 203 18.88 -1.33 48.87
C ASN A 203 18.48 -1.18 47.39
N ASN A 204 19.06 -1.99 46.50
CA ASN A 204 18.73 -2.05 45.08
C ASN A 204 18.42 -3.51 44.72
N GLY A 205 17.38 -3.75 43.91
CA GLY A 205 16.97 -5.11 43.54
C GLY A 205 16.53 -6.00 44.72
N ASN A 206 16.53 -7.31 44.48
CA ASN A 206 16.07 -8.32 45.44
C ASN A 206 17.09 -9.44 45.74
N CYS A 207 18.37 -9.24 45.39
CA CYS A 207 19.46 -10.12 45.84
C CYS A 207 19.64 -10.05 47.37
N ALA A 208 19.86 -11.22 47.99
CA ALA A 208 20.03 -11.37 49.43
C ALA A 208 21.16 -12.35 49.79
N THR A 209 21.65 -12.29 51.03
CA THR A 209 22.60 -13.29 51.53
C THR A 209 21.88 -14.55 52.02
N PRO A 210 22.51 -15.75 51.93
CA PRO A 210 23.77 -16.05 51.26
C PRO A 210 23.67 -15.93 49.72
N TYR A 211 24.71 -15.36 49.11
CA TYR A 211 24.72 -14.92 47.70
C TYR A 211 24.50 -16.05 46.70
N ASP A 212 25.13 -17.19 46.94
CA ASP A 212 25.14 -18.36 46.07
C ASP A 212 23.79 -19.09 46.02
N GLU A 213 22.90 -18.84 46.98
CA GLU A 213 21.51 -19.32 46.95
C GLU A 213 20.53 -18.23 46.50
N ASN A 214 20.75 -16.99 46.93
CA ASN A 214 19.76 -15.93 46.83
C ASN A 214 20.12 -14.80 45.87
N CYS A 215 21.13 -14.95 45.00
CA CYS A 215 21.53 -13.96 43.99
C CYS A 215 21.87 -14.53 42.59
N VAL A 216 21.55 -15.81 42.35
CA VAL A 216 21.83 -16.47 41.05
C VAL A 216 20.91 -15.96 39.93
N ASP A 217 19.64 -15.71 40.24
CA ASP A 217 18.61 -15.22 39.32
C ASP A 217 17.66 -14.30 40.08
N LYS A 218 18.05 -13.03 40.20
CA LYS A 218 17.39 -12.02 41.01
C LYS A 218 17.23 -10.73 40.25
N ASP A 219 16.16 -10.04 40.59
CA ASP A 219 15.62 -8.90 39.89
C ASP A 219 16.29 -7.60 40.34
N PRO A 220 16.70 -6.72 39.42
CA PRO A 220 17.07 -5.35 39.75
C PRO A 220 15.85 -4.54 40.17
N ALA A 221 16.06 -3.32 40.70
CA ALA A 221 14.96 -2.39 40.93
C ALA A 221 14.36 -1.94 39.59
N ASP A 222 13.09 -2.26 39.37
CA ASP A 222 12.37 -1.95 38.14
C ASP A 222 12.19 -0.44 37.94
N ASN A 223 12.45 0.05 36.71
CA ASN A 223 12.21 1.43 36.35
C ASN A 223 11.62 1.65 34.94
N THR A 224 11.35 0.57 34.20
CA THR A 224 10.90 0.64 32.80
C THR A 224 10.22 -0.65 32.35
N ASN A 225 9.32 -0.54 31.37
CA ASN A 225 8.87 -1.69 30.59
C ASN A 225 9.76 -1.88 29.35
N LEU A 226 10.21 -3.09 29.08
CA LEU A 226 10.90 -3.62 27.91
C LEU A 226 9.90 -4.08 26.84
N CYS A 227 9.54 -3.20 25.91
CA CYS A 227 8.56 -3.56 24.88
C CYS A 227 9.05 -4.69 23.93
N PHE A 228 10.21 -4.50 23.30
CA PHE A 228 10.81 -5.51 22.41
C PHE A 228 12.29 -5.27 22.11
N ALA A 229 12.99 -6.36 21.76
CA ALA A 229 14.35 -6.37 21.27
C ALA A 229 14.39 -6.66 19.76
N ASP A 230 14.95 -5.74 18.97
CA ASP A 230 15.19 -5.93 17.54
C ASP A 230 16.57 -6.56 17.30
N LEU A 231 16.59 -7.85 16.98
CA LEU A 231 17.84 -8.61 16.83
C LEU A 231 18.73 -8.05 15.71
N LYS A 232 18.14 -7.36 14.71
CA LYS A 232 18.92 -6.69 13.67
C LYS A 232 19.72 -5.50 14.23
N LYS A 233 19.15 -4.77 15.18
CA LYS A 233 19.82 -3.62 15.83
C LYS A 233 20.91 -4.10 16.78
N GLY A 234 20.64 -5.16 17.54
CA GLY A 234 21.61 -5.75 18.47
C GLY A 234 22.76 -6.49 17.79
N ASN A 235 22.57 -7.00 16.56
CA ASN A 235 23.53 -7.84 15.83
C ASN A 235 24.97 -7.31 15.83
N ARG A 236 25.14 -6.00 15.70
CA ARG A 236 26.48 -5.39 15.62
C ARG A 236 27.31 -5.65 16.87
N SER A 237 26.67 -5.75 18.04
CA SER A 237 27.32 -6.04 19.32
C SER A 237 27.10 -7.49 19.79
N SER A 238 25.92 -8.07 19.56
CA SER A 238 25.60 -9.43 20.01
C SER A 238 26.05 -10.54 19.07
N GLY A 239 26.38 -10.23 17.81
CA GLY A 239 26.73 -11.21 16.77
C GLY A 239 25.55 -12.04 16.24
N PHE A 240 24.33 -11.81 16.74
CA PHE A 240 23.13 -12.52 16.30
C PHE A 240 22.54 -11.86 15.04
N ASN A 241 22.88 -12.41 13.88
CA ASN A 241 22.34 -11.92 12.61
C ASN A 241 20.94 -12.48 12.32
N SER A 242 19.91 -11.70 12.63
CA SER A 242 18.53 -12.02 12.26
C SER A 242 17.77 -10.78 11.80
N GLU A 243 17.68 -10.58 10.48
CA GLU A 243 17.03 -9.40 9.90
C GLU A 243 15.55 -9.30 10.28
N LEU A 244 14.86 -10.45 10.30
CA LEU A 244 13.45 -10.55 10.66
C LEU A 244 13.24 -10.88 12.15
N GLY A 245 14.28 -11.27 12.89
CA GLY A 245 14.14 -11.64 14.29
C GLY A 245 13.83 -10.46 15.21
N PHE A 246 12.96 -10.68 16.18
CA PHE A 246 12.69 -9.78 17.30
C PHE A 246 12.11 -10.60 18.46
N THR A 247 12.31 -10.12 19.68
CA THR A 247 11.76 -10.72 20.90
C THR A 247 10.80 -9.71 21.52
N THR A 248 9.55 -10.10 21.78
CA THR A 248 8.53 -9.22 22.38
C THR A 248 8.29 -9.59 23.82
N PHE A 249 8.11 -8.58 24.66
CA PHE A 249 7.69 -8.76 26.05
C PHE A 249 6.43 -7.91 26.29
N PRO A 250 5.25 -8.45 25.97
CA PRO A 250 4.00 -7.67 25.93
C PRO A 250 3.35 -7.47 27.31
N GLU A 251 3.84 -8.15 28.35
CA GLU A 251 3.31 -8.14 29.71
C GLU A 251 4.43 -7.69 30.65
N ASP A 252 4.06 -6.98 31.73
CA ASP A 252 5.00 -6.39 32.68
C ASP A 252 5.24 -7.33 33.88
N ASN A 253 6.42 -7.23 34.50
CA ASN A 253 6.76 -7.91 35.75
C ASN A 253 6.55 -9.44 35.66
N GLY A 254 5.95 -10.06 36.69
CA GLY A 254 5.81 -11.52 36.84
C GLY A 254 4.91 -12.21 35.80
N ASP A 255 4.21 -11.44 34.97
CA ASP A 255 3.39 -11.97 33.87
C ASP A 255 4.08 -11.86 32.49
N GLY A 256 5.26 -11.21 32.41
CA GLY A 256 6.00 -11.06 31.15
C GLY A 256 7.51 -10.82 31.28
N GLU A 257 7.94 -9.57 31.20
CA GLU A 257 9.37 -9.20 31.02
C GLU A 257 10.26 -9.38 32.26
N GLY A 258 9.69 -9.47 33.46
CA GLY A 258 10.44 -9.38 34.73
C GLY A 258 10.68 -7.93 35.16
N ALA A 259 11.61 -7.70 36.09
CA ALA A 259 12.01 -6.34 36.46
C ALA A 259 13.19 -5.88 35.60
N ILE A 260 13.07 -4.73 34.93
CA ILE A 260 14.14 -4.22 34.07
C ILE A 260 14.57 -2.82 34.55
N HIS A 261 15.88 -2.62 34.65
CA HIS A 261 16.44 -1.31 34.97
C HIS A 261 17.21 -0.76 33.78
N CYS A 262 16.83 0.41 33.27
CA CYS A 262 17.56 1.11 32.22
C CYS A 262 18.06 2.49 32.68
N HIS A 263 19.33 2.79 32.39
CA HIS A 263 19.97 4.06 32.74
C HIS A 263 20.89 4.52 31.62
N GLY A 264 20.87 5.80 31.27
CA GLY A 264 21.70 6.32 30.20
C GLY A 264 22.13 7.77 30.37
N PHE A 265 22.60 8.34 29.27
CA PHE A 265 23.04 9.73 29.19
C PHE A 265 23.02 10.20 27.72
N ALA A 266 23.04 11.52 27.54
CA ALA A 266 23.11 12.16 26.22
C ALA A 266 24.19 13.25 26.20
N TRP A 267 24.70 13.56 25.02
CA TRP A 267 25.71 14.60 24.82
C TRP A 267 25.36 15.58 23.70
N ALA A 268 26.08 16.70 23.62
CA ALA A 268 25.84 17.75 22.65
C ALA A 268 26.54 17.47 21.31
N ASN A 269 26.14 18.17 20.26
CA ASN A 269 26.79 18.10 18.95
C ASN A 269 28.17 18.78 18.91
N ASP A 270 28.38 19.80 19.74
CA ASP A 270 29.69 20.41 19.88
C ASP A 270 30.58 19.48 20.71
N GLU A 271 31.68 19.00 20.10
CA GLU A 271 32.65 18.11 20.73
C GLU A 271 33.38 18.78 21.90
N TYR A 272 33.42 20.12 21.94
CA TYR A 272 34.03 20.90 23.02
C TYR A 272 33.05 21.27 24.14
N ASP A 273 31.76 20.96 23.98
CA ASP A 273 30.78 21.11 25.05
C ASP A 273 31.17 20.22 26.25
N PRO A 274 31.08 20.71 27.49
CA PRO A 274 31.27 19.94 28.72
C PRO A 274 30.73 18.50 28.69
N ILE A 275 29.47 18.31 28.28
CA ILE A 275 28.84 16.98 28.34
C ILE A 275 29.35 16.05 27.20
N SER A 276 29.92 16.63 26.14
CA SER A 276 30.54 15.88 25.04
C SER A 276 31.97 15.50 25.33
N ARG A 277 32.75 16.39 25.97
CA ARG A 277 34.15 16.14 26.33
C ARG A 277 34.29 15.00 27.35
N TYR A 278 33.34 14.92 28.29
CA TYR A 278 33.37 13.97 29.41
C TYR A 278 32.32 12.85 29.29
N LYS A 279 31.79 12.59 28.09
CA LYS A 279 30.85 11.47 27.86
C LYS A 279 31.45 10.10 28.17
N GLY A 280 32.78 9.93 28.02
CA GLY A 280 33.49 8.72 28.44
C GLY A 280 33.45 8.51 29.95
N ASN A 281 33.63 9.58 30.73
CA ASN A 281 33.48 9.54 32.19
C ASN A 281 32.06 9.14 32.60
N ASN A 282 31.05 9.69 31.91
CA ASN A 282 29.64 9.37 32.20
C ASN A 282 29.30 7.91 31.87
N LEU A 283 29.82 7.39 30.74
CA LEU A 283 29.70 5.96 30.40
C LEU A 283 30.28 5.07 31.50
N PHE A 284 31.51 5.35 31.92
CA PHE A 284 32.17 4.61 33.00
C PHE A 284 31.33 4.65 34.29
N TYR A 285 30.87 5.85 34.69
CA TYR A 285 30.13 6.03 35.92
C TYR A 285 28.80 5.26 35.91
N VAL A 286 28.01 5.39 34.85
CA VAL A 286 26.71 4.70 34.73
C VAL A 286 26.91 3.19 34.65
N SER A 287 27.85 2.71 33.83
CA SER A 287 27.93 1.28 33.55
C SER A 287 28.71 0.48 34.61
N MET A 288 29.96 0.87 34.88
CA MET A 288 30.86 0.09 35.72
C MET A 288 30.74 0.46 37.20
N TYR A 289 30.65 1.74 37.51
CA TYR A 289 30.69 2.20 38.91
C TYR A 289 29.31 2.13 39.59
N ASP A 290 28.33 2.92 39.17
CA ASP A 290 27.02 3.01 39.83
C ASP A 290 26.25 1.69 39.72
N HIS A 291 26.03 1.18 38.50
CA HIS A 291 25.15 0.02 38.34
C HIS A 291 25.84 -1.31 38.59
N MET A 292 27.02 -1.59 38.01
CA MET A 292 27.67 -2.88 38.23
C MET A 292 28.35 -3.02 39.61
N HIS A 293 29.17 -2.05 40.03
CA HIS A 293 29.96 -2.15 41.26
C HIS A 293 29.18 -1.71 42.52
N GLN A 294 28.37 -0.64 42.47
CA GLN A 294 27.63 -0.20 43.66
C GLN A 294 26.30 -0.94 43.85
N ARG A 295 25.60 -1.30 42.75
CA ARG A 295 24.24 -1.88 42.79
C ARG A 295 24.15 -3.33 42.31
N GLY A 296 25.24 -3.93 41.83
CA GLY A 296 25.23 -5.31 41.34
C GLY A 296 24.41 -5.58 40.07
N TYR A 297 24.09 -4.59 39.24
CA TYR A 297 23.30 -4.83 38.04
C TYR A 297 24.15 -5.33 36.88
N VAL A 298 23.74 -6.45 36.30
CA VAL A 298 24.50 -7.22 35.30
C VAL A 298 23.58 -7.87 34.26
N LYS A 299 24.19 -8.49 33.26
CA LYS A 299 23.60 -9.17 32.09
C LYS A 299 22.94 -8.26 31.08
N ASN A 300 22.85 -8.75 29.86
CA ASN A 300 22.19 -8.09 28.74
C ASN A 300 20.77 -8.64 28.52
N ILE A 301 19.93 -7.83 27.89
CA ILE A 301 18.67 -8.33 27.31
C ILE A 301 19.01 -9.28 26.15
N PRO A 302 18.40 -10.48 26.08
CA PRO A 302 18.72 -11.46 25.04
C PRO A 302 18.70 -10.87 23.62
N GLY A 303 19.83 -10.99 22.91
CA GLY A 303 20.01 -10.48 21.55
C GLY A 303 20.45 -9.02 21.43
N MET A 304 20.48 -8.28 22.53
CA MET A 304 20.93 -6.88 22.62
C MET A 304 22.21 -6.77 23.46
N PRO A 305 23.00 -5.70 23.33
CA PRO A 305 24.09 -5.43 24.28
C PRO A 305 23.55 -4.99 25.65
N MET A 306 24.36 -5.16 26.71
CA MET A 306 24.05 -4.63 28.04
C MET A 306 24.06 -3.10 28.04
N CYS A 307 25.07 -2.50 27.41
CA CYS A 307 25.08 -1.07 27.11
C CYS A 307 25.51 -0.80 25.67
N GLY A 308 24.97 0.26 25.11
CA GLY A 308 25.32 0.73 23.79
C GLY A 308 24.70 2.07 23.49
N CYS A 309 25.09 2.64 22.34
CA CYS A 309 24.37 3.77 21.79
C CYS A 309 22.93 3.38 21.41
N MET A 310 22.01 4.36 21.46
CA MET A 310 20.56 4.10 21.33
C MET A 310 20.18 3.30 20.08
N ASP A 311 20.95 3.38 19.00
CA ASP A 311 20.67 2.66 17.75
C ASP A 311 20.70 1.12 17.91
N GLN A 312 21.34 0.62 18.97
CA GLN A 312 21.49 -0.81 19.26
C GLN A 312 20.71 -1.28 20.50
N MET A 313 20.06 -0.37 21.23
CA MET A 313 19.40 -0.70 22.49
C MET A 313 17.95 -1.15 22.28
N PRO A 314 17.39 -1.99 23.19
CA PRO A 314 16.00 -2.42 23.10
C PRO A 314 15.05 -1.24 23.27
N MET A 315 13.84 -1.39 22.74
CA MET A 315 12.80 -0.41 22.97
C MET A 315 12.24 -0.58 24.37
N VAL A 316 12.28 0.50 25.14
CA VAL A 316 11.81 0.55 26.53
C VAL A 316 10.98 1.80 26.76
N THR A 317 10.18 1.84 27.82
CA THR A 317 9.29 2.98 28.10
C THR A 317 9.97 4.09 28.89
N ARG A 318 11.08 3.79 29.57
CA ARG A 318 11.78 4.76 30.41
C ARG A 318 13.26 4.41 30.54
N SER A 319 14.06 5.44 30.78
CA SER A 319 15.44 5.28 31.23
C SER A 319 15.80 6.43 32.14
N ASP A 320 16.37 6.12 33.29
CA ASP A 320 17.01 7.09 34.18
C ASP A 320 18.20 7.73 33.46
N CYS A 321 18.69 8.89 33.93
CA CYS A 321 19.93 9.41 33.38
C CYS A 321 20.84 10.18 34.33
N THR A 322 22.12 10.13 33.97
CA THR A 322 23.19 10.89 34.62
C THR A 322 23.71 11.98 33.69
N GLN A 323 23.98 13.15 34.25
CA GLN A 323 24.76 14.22 33.63
C GLN A 323 26.05 14.47 34.41
N VAL A 324 27.02 15.04 33.72
CA VAL A 324 28.27 15.52 34.33
C VAL A 324 28.16 17.01 34.60
N ASP A 325 28.47 17.43 35.82
CA ASP A 325 28.63 18.82 36.21
C ASP A 325 30.13 19.07 36.50
N LEU A 326 30.71 20.06 35.84
CA LEU A 326 32.16 20.29 35.85
C LEU A 326 32.56 21.49 36.71
N THR A 327 33.67 21.33 37.43
CA THR A 327 34.46 22.45 37.98
C THR A 327 35.82 22.43 37.30
N GLU A 328 36.05 23.39 36.40
CA GLU A 328 37.30 23.55 35.66
C GLU A 328 38.03 24.81 36.12
N GLU A 329 39.34 24.69 36.32
CA GLU A 329 40.25 25.82 36.47
C GLU A 329 41.31 25.75 35.37
N TRP A 330 41.66 26.91 34.82
CA TRP A 330 42.65 27.02 33.75
C TRP A 330 43.41 28.34 33.82
N GLU A 331 44.49 28.39 33.05
CA GLU A 331 45.35 29.55 32.90
C GLU A 331 45.64 29.82 31.42
N ALA A 332 45.92 31.07 31.07
CA ALA A 332 46.30 31.45 29.72
C ALA A 332 47.55 32.35 29.76
N VAL A 333 48.55 32.01 28.94
CA VAL A 333 49.81 32.73 28.82
C VAL A 333 49.85 33.39 27.45
N TYR A 334 50.18 34.68 27.43
CA TYR A 334 50.53 35.42 26.23
C TYR A 334 52.04 35.62 26.18
N GLU A 335 52.66 35.19 25.10
CA GLU A 335 54.08 35.44 24.79
C GLU A 335 54.17 36.55 23.72
N ASP A 336 54.84 37.64 24.04
CA ASP A 336 54.88 38.86 23.24
C ASP A 336 55.83 38.78 22.03
N ILE A 337 56.98 38.11 22.18
CA ILE A 337 57.95 37.94 21.09
C ILE A 337 57.40 37.00 20.01
N ALA A 338 56.82 35.88 20.44
CA ALA A 338 56.21 34.90 19.55
C ALA A 338 54.83 35.34 19.04
N ASN A 339 54.21 36.32 19.72
CA ASN A 339 52.79 36.67 19.58
C ASN A 339 51.92 35.42 19.65
N THR A 340 52.02 34.64 20.72
CA THR A 340 51.25 33.40 20.87
C THR A 340 50.47 33.39 22.18
N PHE A 341 49.22 32.93 22.11
CA PHE A 341 48.42 32.59 23.28
C PHE A 341 48.39 31.08 23.48
N VAL A 342 48.75 30.63 24.67
CA VAL A 342 48.68 29.22 25.08
C VAL A 342 47.83 29.13 26.34
N ALA A 343 46.77 28.34 26.30
CA ALA A 343 45.93 28.07 27.47
C ALA A 343 46.11 26.63 27.95
N LYS A 344 46.09 26.44 29.26
CA LYS A 344 46.29 25.14 29.90
C LYS A 344 45.27 24.93 31.01
N LEU A 345 44.66 23.75 31.01
CA LEU A 345 43.78 23.29 32.09
C LEU A 345 44.62 22.92 33.31
N THR A 346 44.30 23.48 34.47
CA THR A 346 45.07 23.27 35.72
C THR A 346 44.34 22.37 36.70
N LYS A 347 43.00 22.38 36.67
CA LYS A 347 42.16 21.52 37.51
C LYS A 347 40.91 21.10 36.76
N VAL A 348 40.55 19.83 36.91
CA VAL A 348 39.26 19.29 36.49
C VAL A 348 38.69 18.52 37.67
N GLU A 349 37.43 18.78 37.99
CA GLU A 349 36.67 18.01 38.96
C GLU A 349 35.27 17.75 38.40
N ILE A 350 34.87 16.48 38.36
CA ILE A 350 33.64 16.01 37.74
C ILE A 350 32.71 15.51 38.85
N ALA A 351 31.49 16.05 38.87
CA ALA A 351 30.39 15.53 39.67
C ALA A 351 29.38 14.82 38.76
N PHE A 352 28.95 13.63 39.17
CA PHE A 352 27.92 12.86 38.49
C PHE A 352 26.61 13.07 39.22
N ASN A 353 25.62 13.65 38.53
CA ASN A 353 24.32 13.97 39.10
C ASN A 353 23.20 13.44 38.21
N ALA A 354 22.02 13.24 38.79
CA ALA A 354 20.82 12.99 38.01
C ALA A 354 20.63 14.10 36.97
N CYS A 355 20.36 13.70 35.74
CA CYS A 355 20.15 14.61 34.62
C CYS A 355 18.94 15.52 34.85
N ARG A 356 19.04 16.77 34.39
CA ARG A 356 17.97 17.77 34.52
C ARG A 356 17.17 17.86 33.23
N GLY A 357 16.04 17.15 33.18
CA GLY A 357 15.20 17.07 32.00
C GLY A 357 14.22 18.24 31.83
N ARG A 358 13.60 18.29 30.65
CA ARG A 358 12.59 19.29 30.28
C ARG A 358 11.40 19.27 31.25
N ASN A 359 10.83 20.45 31.53
CA ASN A 359 9.65 20.62 32.38
C ASN A 359 9.80 19.97 33.78
N ASN A 360 11.00 20.02 34.35
CA ASN A 360 11.31 19.46 35.67
C ASN A 360 11.17 17.93 35.78
N ARG A 361 11.08 17.22 34.64
CA ARG A 361 11.21 15.75 34.58
C ARG A 361 12.67 15.36 34.69
N ASN A 362 13.22 15.49 35.90
CA ASN A 362 14.59 15.13 36.20
C ASN A 362 14.75 13.61 36.29
N ASN A 363 15.95 13.10 36.07
CA ASN A 363 16.26 11.66 36.01
C ASN A 363 15.45 10.91 34.94
N ASP A 364 15.33 11.49 33.75
CA ASP A 364 14.60 10.91 32.60
C ASP A 364 15.35 11.24 31.30
N LEU A 365 15.88 10.20 30.63
CA LEU A 365 16.75 10.35 29.47
C LEU A 365 16.04 10.98 28.28
N TRP A 366 14.77 10.64 28.07
CA TRP A 366 13.99 11.25 27.00
C TRP A 366 13.80 12.75 27.27
N ALA A 367 13.43 13.11 28.51
CA ALA A 367 13.24 14.51 28.89
C ALA A 367 14.54 15.30 28.87
N TYR A 368 15.67 14.67 29.19
CA TYR A 368 16.99 15.27 29.08
C TYR A 368 17.40 15.51 27.62
N ALA A 369 17.21 14.54 26.74
CA ALA A 369 17.44 14.70 25.31
C ALA A 369 16.54 15.79 24.70
N ALA A 370 15.27 15.87 25.13
CA ALA A 370 14.35 16.92 24.72
C ALA A 370 14.85 18.32 25.10
N ARG A 371 15.43 18.46 26.30
CA ARG A 371 16.06 19.71 26.73
C ARG A 371 17.27 20.07 25.86
N LEU A 372 18.16 19.12 25.56
CA LEU A 372 19.31 19.36 24.69
C LEU A 372 18.88 19.80 23.28
N TYR A 373 17.78 19.25 22.78
CA TYR A 373 17.16 19.68 21.54
C TYR A 373 16.63 21.13 21.63
N ASP A 374 15.88 21.46 22.68
CA ASP A 374 15.35 22.81 22.89
C ASP A 374 16.49 23.86 23.05
N GLU A 375 17.63 23.45 23.64
CA GLU A 375 18.84 24.27 23.78
C GLU A 375 19.68 24.37 22.48
N GLY A 376 19.28 23.71 21.39
CA GLY A 376 20.01 23.69 20.12
C GLY A 376 21.30 22.86 20.14
N ARG A 377 21.50 22.04 21.17
CA ARG A 377 22.68 21.18 21.38
C ARG A 377 22.52 19.80 20.74
N MET A 378 21.30 19.43 20.36
CA MET A 378 20.95 18.20 19.65
C MET A 378 20.06 18.52 18.43
N THR A 379 20.18 17.77 17.33
CA THR A 379 19.35 17.94 16.13
C THR A 379 17.97 17.27 16.30
N PRO A 380 16.94 17.69 15.53
CA PRO A 380 15.64 17.00 15.52
C PRO A 380 15.75 15.50 15.18
N LYS A 381 16.66 15.13 14.27
CA LYS A 381 16.86 13.74 13.85
C LYS A 381 17.43 12.88 14.98
N GLN A 382 18.38 13.43 15.74
CA GLN A 382 18.96 12.78 16.92
C GLN A 382 17.94 12.61 18.02
N PHE A 383 17.20 13.67 18.36
CA PHE A 383 16.14 13.59 19.37
C PHE A 383 15.06 12.57 18.99
N GLY A 384 14.62 12.58 17.71
CA GLY A 384 13.69 11.58 17.21
C GLY A 384 14.24 10.14 17.22
N ALA A 385 15.57 9.94 17.18
CA ALA A 385 16.17 8.62 17.34
C ALA A 385 16.08 8.13 18.79
N VAL A 386 16.31 9.01 19.77
CA VAL A 386 16.10 8.70 21.19
C VAL A 386 14.63 8.33 21.44
N GLY A 387 13.68 9.11 20.93
CA GLY A 387 12.24 8.86 21.06
C GLY A 387 11.71 7.63 20.32
N ARG A 388 12.50 7.01 19.42
CA ARG A 388 12.16 5.72 18.78
C ARG A 388 12.60 4.51 19.60
N VAL A 389 13.36 4.73 20.66
CA VAL A 389 13.85 3.69 21.57
C VAL A 389 13.19 3.86 22.93
N LEU A 390 13.06 5.10 23.40
CA LEU A 390 12.29 5.45 24.60
C LEU A 390 10.87 5.88 24.21
N THR A 391 9.92 4.97 24.40
CA THR A 391 8.48 5.22 24.16
C THR A 391 7.78 5.63 25.47
N ASN A 392 6.45 5.64 25.53
CA ASN A 392 5.70 5.76 26.79
C ASN A 392 5.05 4.41 27.17
N ASP A 393 4.62 4.27 28.43
CA ASP A 393 4.03 3.03 28.97
C ASP A 393 2.75 2.56 28.25
N GLN A 394 2.03 3.46 27.57
CA GLN A 394 0.80 3.11 26.86
C GLN A 394 1.03 2.66 25.41
N ASP A 395 2.25 2.81 24.90
CA ASP A 395 2.56 2.61 23.48
C ASP A 395 3.33 1.32 23.18
N CYS A 396 3.74 0.51 24.16
CA CYS A 396 4.49 -0.73 23.90
C CYS A 396 3.77 -1.64 22.89
N TYR A 397 2.46 -1.89 23.08
CA TYR A 397 1.68 -2.71 22.15
C TYR A 397 1.70 -2.14 20.73
N HIS A 398 1.42 -0.84 20.57
CA HIS A 398 1.39 -0.18 19.27
C HIS A 398 2.74 -0.21 18.56
N GLN A 399 3.84 -0.04 19.31
CA GLN A 399 5.18 -0.10 18.76
C GLN A 399 5.60 -1.52 18.37
N VAL A 400 5.20 -2.53 19.15
CA VAL A 400 5.42 -3.94 18.81
C VAL A 400 4.69 -4.30 17.52
N GLU A 401 3.42 -3.91 17.38
CA GLU A 401 2.66 -4.15 16.14
C GLU A 401 3.24 -3.38 14.95
N TYR A 402 3.70 -2.14 15.16
CA TYR A 402 4.41 -1.39 14.12
C TYR A 402 5.70 -2.11 13.68
N ALA A 403 6.51 -2.59 14.63
CA ALA A 403 7.73 -3.33 14.33
C ALA A 403 7.45 -4.66 13.60
N LYS A 404 6.40 -5.40 14.00
CA LYS A 404 5.91 -6.59 13.29
C LYS A 404 5.57 -6.26 11.84
N GLN A 405 4.78 -5.20 11.62
CA GLN A 405 4.36 -4.78 10.28
C GLN A 405 5.55 -4.38 9.40
N GLN A 406 6.54 -3.64 9.93
CA GLN A 406 7.76 -3.28 9.21
C GLN A 406 8.56 -4.50 8.75
N LYS A 407 8.48 -5.61 9.48
CA LYS A 407 9.12 -6.89 9.15
C LYS A 407 8.21 -7.86 8.38
N GLY A 408 7.01 -7.43 8.00
CA GLY A 408 6.06 -8.25 7.23
C GLY A 408 5.32 -9.32 8.04
N TYR A 409 5.41 -9.29 9.37
CA TYR A 409 4.62 -10.17 10.24
C TYR A 409 3.20 -9.65 10.40
N ARG A 410 2.24 -10.57 10.43
CA ARG A 410 0.84 -10.31 10.78
C ARG A 410 0.43 -11.23 11.90
N THR A 411 -0.43 -10.75 12.79
CA THR A 411 -0.96 -11.55 13.89
C THR A 411 -1.89 -12.64 13.32
N GLY A 412 -1.52 -13.91 13.51
CA GLY A 412 -2.24 -15.03 12.91
C GLY A 412 -2.29 -16.27 13.81
N TYR A 413 -2.89 -17.34 13.29
CA TYR A 413 -2.87 -18.66 13.91
C TYR A 413 -2.48 -19.67 12.83
N ALA A 414 -1.40 -20.40 13.07
CA ALA A 414 -0.99 -21.52 12.22
C ALA A 414 -1.78 -22.76 12.67
N HIS A 415 -2.76 -23.16 11.86
CA HIS A 415 -3.54 -24.38 12.08
C HIS A 415 -2.96 -25.55 11.29
N GLU A 416 -3.33 -26.76 11.70
CA GLU A 416 -2.97 -27.99 10.98
C GLU A 416 -3.91 -28.17 9.78
N GLU A 417 -3.44 -27.85 8.58
CA GLU A 417 -4.23 -27.87 7.32
C GLU A 417 -4.82 -29.26 7.00
N SER A 418 -4.20 -30.34 7.48
CA SER A 418 -4.71 -31.71 7.32
C SER A 418 -5.91 -32.03 8.21
N LYS A 419 -6.29 -31.13 9.12
CA LYS A 419 -7.43 -31.32 10.05
C LYS A 419 -8.40 -30.15 10.05
N TRP A 420 -7.92 -28.94 9.84
CA TRP A 420 -8.71 -27.73 10.03
C TRP A 420 -8.79 -26.91 8.75
N GLN A 421 -10.00 -26.48 8.43
CA GLN A 421 -10.26 -25.54 7.36
C GLN A 421 -10.78 -24.23 7.93
N LYS A 422 -10.14 -23.12 7.55
CA LYS A 422 -10.59 -21.79 7.95
C LYS A 422 -11.87 -21.39 7.23
N VAL A 423 -12.89 -21.00 8.00
CA VAL A 423 -14.22 -20.65 7.47
C VAL A 423 -14.61 -19.19 7.70
N ALA A 424 -13.90 -18.49 8.59
CA ALA A 424 -14.07 -17.07 8.87
C ALA A 424 -12.84 -16.50 9.58
N GLY A 425 -12.46 -15.25 9.29
CA GLY A 425 -11.44 -14.52 10.03
C GLY A 425 -11.72 -13.02 10.11
N ARG A 426 -11.14 -12.34 11.09
CA ARG A 426 -11.33 -10.90 11.31
C ARG A 426 -10.02 -10.18 11.61
N ASN A 427 -9.90 -8.94 11.14
CA ASN A 427 -8.73 -8.06 11.32
C ASN A 427 -7.45 -8.76 10.89
N GLU A 428 -6.45 -8.88 11.77
CA GLU A 428 -5.18 -9.54 11.43
C GLU A 428 -5.35 -11.02 11.09
N MET A 429 -6.43 -11.64 11.59
CA MET A 429 -6.78 -13.02 11.27
C MET A 429 -7.68 -13.15 10.03
N PHE A 430 -7.98 -12.08 9.29
CA PHE A 430 -8.70 -12.12 8.01
C PHE A 430 -7.76 -12.58 6.88
N SER A 431 -7.76 -13.88 6.59
CA SER A 431 -7.05 -14.43 5.41
C SER A 431 -8.01 -15.00 4.36
N VAL A 432 -9.25 -15.31 4.75
CA VAL A 432 -10.33 -15.74 3.87
C VAL A 432 -11.59 -14.99 4.24
N PRO A 433 -12.44 -14.61 3.26
CA PRO A 433 -13.81 -14.18 3.56
C PRO A 433 -14.53 -15.26 4.37
N HIS A 434 -15.60 -14.89 5.06
CA HIS A 434 -16.39 -15.91 5.75
C HIS A 434 -17.37 -16.57 4.78
N MET A 435 -17.58 -17.87 4.95
CA MET A 435 -18.55 -18.66 4.18
C MET A 435 -19.98 -18.13 4.39
N GLY A 436 -20.85 -18.36 3.39
CA GLY A 436 -22.29 -18.28 3.59
C GLY A 436 -22.82 -19.55 4.25
N ARG A 437 -24.14 -19.62 4.42
CA ARG A 437 -24.82 -20.65 5.22
C ARG A 437 -24.59 -22.05 4.66
N GLU A 438 -24.92 -22.28 3.40
CA GLU A 438 -24.88 -23.60 2.79
C GLU A 438 -23.43 -24.06 2.58
N ALA A 439 -22.52 -23.15 2.24
CA ALA A 439 -21.08 -23.43 2.18
C ALA A 439 -20.53 -23.86 3.56
N PHE A 440 -20.90 -23.15 4.63
CA PHE A 440 -20.47 -23.47 5.99
C PHE A 440 -21.08 -24.78 6.51
N ASP A 441 -22.38 -24.98 6.32
CA ASP A 441 -23.07 -26.20 6.75
C ASP A 441 -22.47 -27.43 6.04
N THR A 442 -22.14 -27.29 4.75
CA THR A 442 -21.41 -28.32 3.98
C THR A 442 -20.04 -28.59 4.59
N ALA A 443 -19.25 -27.55 4.88
CA ALA A 443 -17.92 -27.68 5.44
C ALA A 443 -17.91 -28.26 6.87
N LEU A 444 -18.95 -28.01 7.66
CA LEU A 444 -19.07 -28.47 9.04
C LEU A 444 -19.59 -29.92 9.17
N THR A 445 -20.42 -30.40 8.22
CA THR A 445 -21.20 -31.64 8.40
C THR A 445 -20.83 -32.81 7.48
N GLN A 446 -20.09 -32.61 6.38
CA GLN A 446 -19.74 -33.72 5.48
C GLN A 446 -18.76 -34.72 6.11
N SER A 447 -19.30 -35.85 6.59
CA SER A 447 -18.56 -37.11 6.81
C SER A 447 -18.20 -37.73 5.45
N ASP A 448 -17.02 -38.36 5.35
CA ASP A 448 -16.47 -38.96 4.12
C ASP A 448 -17.26 -40.18 3.58
N THR A 449 -18.50 -40.40 4.05
CA THR A 449 -19.38 -41.47 3.56
C THR A 449 -20.79 -40.95 3.34
N ALA A 450 -21.24 -41.00 2.09
CA ALA A 450 -22.47 -40.39 1.59
C ALA A 450 -23.80 -40.97 2.14
N LEU A 451 -23.83 -41.60 3.33
CA LEU A 451 -25.00 -42.32 3.82
C LEU A 451 -25.29 -42.23 5.34
N ASP A 452 -24.59 -41.40 6.12
CA ASP A 452 -24.90 -41.24 7.55
C ASP A 452 -25.02 -39.75 7.93
N LEU A 453 -26.27 -39.27 8.08
CA LEU A 453 -26.61 -37.89 8.48
C LEU A 453 -26.59 -37.70 10.01
N THR A 454 -25.87 -38.56 10.75
CA THR A 454 -25.56 -38.30 12.15
C THR A 454 -24.33 -37.38 12.22
N PRO A 455 -24.36 -36.24 12.93
CA PRO A 455 -23.22 -35.32 13.03
C PRO A 455 -22.14 -35.92 13.93
N VAL A 456 -21.47 -36.97 13.46
CA VAL A 456 -20.31 -37.55 14.13
C VAL A 456 -19.14 -36.60 13.87
N ASN A 457 -18.84 -35.74 14.86
CA ASN A 457 -17.68 -34.83 14.92
C ASN A 457 -17.81 -33.45 14.22
N ALA A 458 -19.00 -32.87 14.13
CA ALA A 458 -19.15 -31.46 13.72
C ALA A 458 -18.55 -30.51 14.78
N ILE A 459 -17.29 -30.11 14.57
CA ILE A 459 -16.50 -29.30 15.50
C ILE A 459 -16.03 -28.01 14.82
N LEU A 460 -16.24 -26.89 15.51
CA LEU A 460 -15.79 -25.56 15.13
C LEU A 460 -14.77 -25.08 16.17
N MET A 461 -13.54 -24.84 15.76
CA MET A 461 -12.51 -24.20 16.59
C MET A 461 -12.57 -22.68 16.39
N ARG A 462 -12.51 -21.93 17.50
CA ARG A 462 -12.20 -20.51 17.50
C ARG A 462 -10.78 -20.29 18.00
N ALA A 463 -9.98 -19.60 17.20
CA ALA A 463 -8.67 -19.07 17.59
C ALA A 463 -8.78 -17.56 17.84
N CYS A 464 -8.09 -17.07 18.88
CA CYS A 464 -8.07 -15.67 19.26
C CYS A 464 -6.68 -15.27 19.74
N ALA A 465 -6.05 -14.32 19.05
CA ALA A 465 -4.66 -13.95 19.33
C ALA A 465 -4.51 -13.13 20.61
N ASP A 466 -5.48 -12.26 20.87
CA ASP A 466 -5.51 -11.27 21.95
C ASP A 466 -6.39 -11.69 23.14
N CYS A 467 -6.92 -12.92 23.16
CA CYS A 467 -7.72 -13.42 24.27
C CYS A 467 -6.88 -13.88 25.47
N ALA A 468 -7.52 -13.98 26.63
CA ALA A 468 -6.94 -14.61 27.82
C ALA A 468 -6.45 -16.03 27.50
N LYS A 469 -5.44 -16.52 28.23
CA LYS A 469 -4.74 -17.80 27.96
C LYS A 469 -5.70 -18.98 27.73
N THR A 470 -6.78 -19.08 28.51
CA THR A 470 -7.80 -20.14 28.39
C THR A 470 -8.74 -19.99 27.18
N HIS A 471 -8.84 -18.79 26.61
CA HIS A 471 -9.76 -18.42 25.53
C HIS A 471 -9.06 -18.21 24.18
N LYS A 472 -7.72 -18.36 24.12
CA LYS A 472 -6.97 -18.31 22.86
C LYS A 472 -7.40 -19.40 21.88
N ARG A 473 -7.87 -20.54 22.39
CA ARG A 473 -8.44 -21.66 21.60
C ARG A 473 -9.62 -22.27 22.31
N ILE A 474 -10.74 -22.40 21.60
CA ILE A 474 -12.00 -22.96 22.12
C ILE A 474 -12.59 -23.85 21.03
N TYR A 475 -13.06 -25.05 21.40
CA TYR A 475 -13.71 -25.97 20.49
C TYR A 475 -15.20 -26.03 20.80
N TYR A 476 -16.03 -25.62 19.85
CA TYR A 476 -17.47 -25.81 19.85
C TYR A 476 -17.77 -27.15 19.19
N LYS A 477 -18.49 -28.04 19.87
CA LYS A 477 -19.00 -29.28 19.27
C LYS A 477 -20.51 -29.21 19.15
N ARG A 478 -21.01 -29.46 17.94
CA ARG A 478 -22.43 -29.58 17.67
C ARG A 478 -22.93 -30.97 18.08
N LYS A 479 -24.06 -31.02 18.81
CA LYS A 479 -24.70 -32.24 19.34
C LYS A 479 -25.96 -32.65 18.57
N THR A 480 -26.62 -31.69 17.94
CA THR A 480 -27.89 -31.87 17.20
C THR A 480 -27.72 -31.47 15.74
N ALA A 481 -28.60 -31.93 14.85
CA ALA A 481 -28.62 -31.45 13.48
C ALA A 481 -28.88 -29.92 13.42
N ILE A 482 -28.37 -29.26 12.38
CA ILE A 482 -28.65 -27.84 12.13
C ILE A 482 -30.08 -27.75 11.57
N PRO A 483 -31.00 -26.98 12.20
CA PRO A 483 -32.37 -26.88 11.71
C PRO A 483 -32.44 -26.26 10.31
N LEU A 484 -33.41 -26.70 9.50
CA LEU A 484 -33.65 -26.12 8.17
C LEU A 484 -33.94 -24.62 8.29
N GLY A 485 -33.22 -23.80 7.52
CA GLY A 485 -33.37 -22.34 7.54
C GLY A 485 -32.60 -21.63 8.67
N PHE A 486 -31.89 -22.35 9.54
CA PHE A 486 -31.05 -21.75 10.58
C PHE A 486 -29.62 -21.51 10.07
N ASP A 487 -29.10 -20.30 10.28
CA ASP A 487 -27.74 -19.89 9.88
C ASP A 487 -26.80 -19.92 11.10
N LEU A 488 -26.13 -21.05 11.31
CA LEU A 488 -25.30 -21.28 12.49
C LEU A 488 -24.07 -20.34 12.54
N LEU A 489 -23.35 -20.20 11.42
CA LEU A 489 -22.18 -19.32 11.37
C LEU A 489 -22.58 -17.87 11.63
N ARG A 490 -23.65 -17.39 10.99
CA ARG A 490 -24.14 -16.03 11.24
C ARG A 490 -24.59 -15.82 12.68
N ASN A 491 -25.24 -16.82 13.29
CA ASN A 491 -25.61 -16.78 14.72
C ASN A 491 -24.37 -16.56 15.61
N ILE A 492 -23.30 -17.30 15.33
CA ILE A 492 -22.03 -17.22 16.06
C ILE A 492 -21.32 -15.88 15.86
N LEU A 493 -21.37 -15.31 14.65
CA LEU A 493 -20.61 -14.11 14.30
C LEU A 493 -21.33 -12.79 14.66
N TYR A 494 -22.66 -12.72 14.55
CA TYR A 494 -23.38 -11.43 14.54
C TYR A 494 -24.38 -11.21 15.69
N TYR A 495 -24.94 -12.25 16.31
CA TYR A 495 -26.10 -12.11 17.19
C TYR A 495 -25.71 -12.10 18.67
N SER A 496 -26.07 -11.02 19.37
CA SER A 496 -25.64 -10.76 20.75
C SER A 496 -26.77 -10.40 21.73
N ASN A 497 -28.05 -10.74 21.49
CA ASN A 497 -29.15 -10.19 22.31
C ASN A 497 -30.40 -11.05 22.46
N THR A 498 -30.47 -12.22 21.82
CA THR A 498 -31.68 -13.03 21.84
C THR A 498 -31.33 -14.49 22.08
N ALA A 499 -31.79 -14.99 23.22
CA ALA A 499 -31.78 -16.38 23.60
C ALA A 499 -32.31 -17.27 22.45
N ALA A 500 -31.68 -18.43 22.26
CA ALA A 500 -32.27 -19.60 21.63
C ALA A 500 -33.19 -19.32 20.42
N GLN A 501 -32.64 -18.87 19.29
CA GLN A 501 -33.32 -19.09 18.00
C GLN A 501 -33.32 -20.59 17.74
N THR A 502 -34.28 -21.33 18.33
CA THR A 502 -34.74 -22.73 18.10
C THR A 502 -33.73 -23.80 17.65
N GLY A 503 -32.43 -23.60 17.80
CA GLY A 503 -31.40 -24.40 17.13
C GLY A 503 -29.95 -24.14 17.49
N ASN A 504 -29.64 -23.34 18.53
CA ASN A 504 -28.26 -23.21 19.06
C ASN A 504 -28.24 -22.95 20.58
N VAL A 505 -28.73 -23.91 21.35
CA VAL A 505 -28.85 -23.86 22.81
C VAL A 505 -27.67 -24.57 23.48
N TRP A 506 -26.93 -23.88 24.34
CA TRP A 506 -25.84 -24.47 25.13
C TRP A 506 -26.33 -25.63 26.01
N GLY A 507 -25.55 -26.72 26.08
CA GLY A 507 -25.87 -27.96 26.79
C GLY A 507 -26.83 -28.89 26.03
N THR A 508 -27.68 -28.34 25.16
CA THR A 508 -28.61 -29.12 24.31
C THR A 508 -28.04 -29.34 22.92
N ASP A 509 -27.79 -28.26 22.17
CA ASP A 509 -27.32 -28.29 20.79
C ASP A 509 -25.80 -28.24 20.68
N PHE A 510 -25.10 -27.70 21.68
CA PHE A 510 -23.64 -27.62 21.68
C PHE A 510 -23.01 -27.58 23.07
N ASP A 511 -21.74 -27.96 23.12
CA ASP A 511 -20.85 -27.76 24.27
C ASP A 511 -19.51 -27.14 23.82
N LEU A 512 -18.79 -26.51 24.75
CA LEU A 512 -17.48 -25.91 24.52
C LEU A 512 -16.37 -26.68 25.24
N PHE A 513 -15.18 -26.75 24.66
CA PHE A 513 -14.05 -27.53 25.16
C PHE A 513 -12.72 -26.78 25.01
N SER A 514 -11.74 -27.14 25.84
CA SER A 514 -10.38 -26.58 25.81
C SER A 514 -9.44 -27.32 24.84
N SER A 515 -9.78 -28.56 24.48
CA SER A 515 -8.99 -29.40 23.59
C SER A 515 -9.87 -30.10 22.55
N TYR A 516 -9.26 -30.48 21.44
CA TYR A 516 -9.92 -31.23 20.37
C TYR A 516 -10.29 -32.64 20.85
N GLU A 517 -9.38 -33.28 21.59
CA GLU A 517 -9.55 -34.61 22.16
C GLU A 517 -10.71 -34.67 23.16
N ASP A 518 -10.88 -33.63 23.98
CA ASP A 518 -12.01 -33.50 24.89
C ASP A 518 -13.32 -33.35 24.12
N ALA A 519 -13.34 -32.54 23.06
CA ALA A 519 -14.53 -32.34 22.23
C ALA A 519 -14.97 -33.66 21.56
N ILE A 520 -14.08 -34.37 20.86
CA ILE A 520 -14.46 -35.64 20.19
C ILE A 520 -14.96 -36.71 21.18
N ASN A 521 -14.44 -36.71 22.42
CA ASN A 521 -14.77 -37.72 23.44
C ASN A 521 -15.84 -37.26 24.45
N ASP A 522 -16.40 -36.06 24.31
CA ASP A 522 -17.34 -35.43 25.25
C ASP A 522 -16.81 -35.40 26.70
N LYS A 523 -15.53 -35.08 26.88
CA LYS A 523 -14.87 -34.98 28.18
C LYS A 523 -14.67 -33.53 28.58
N ASN A 524 -14.77 -33.23 29.88
CA ASN A 524 -14.43 -31.91 30.43
C ASN A 524 -15.09 -30.69 29.71
N PRO A 525 -16.41 -30.70 29.44
CA PRO A 525 -17.06 -29.53 28.85
C PRO A 525 -16.92 -28.31 29.76
N TRP A 526 -16.80 -27.13 29.14
CA TRP A 526 -16.75 -25.85 29.85
C TRP A 526 -18.02 -25.64 30.66
N LYS A 527 -17.87 -24.87 31.74
CA LYS A 527 -18.96 -24.49 32.63
C LYS A 527 -19.21 -23.00 32.51
N CYS A 528 -20.46 -22.60 32.68
CA CYS A 528 -20.87 -21.20 32.64
C CYS A 528 -21.24 -20.69 34.04
N PRO A 529 -20.97 -19.41 34.36
CA PRO A 529 -21.40 -18.81 35.61
C PRO A 529 -22.91 -19.01 35.85
N GLY A 530 -23.27 -19.50 37.04
CA GLY A 530 -24.67 -19.78 37.39
C GLY A 530 -25.34 -20.88 36.55
N ASN A 531 -24.58 -21.69 35.81
CA ASN A 531 -25.10 -22.68 34.86
C ASN A 531 -25.98 -22.07 33.75
N VAL A 532 -25.69 -20.82 33.36
CA VAL A 532 -26.41 -20.08 32.32
C VAL A 532 -25.41 -19.54 31.30
N PHE A 533 -25.61 -19.86 30.03
CA PHE A 533 -24.80 -19.31 28.94
C PHE A 533 -25.22 -17.86 28.64
N ASN A 534 -24.28 -16.92 28.69
CA ASN A 534 -24.57 -15.52 28.39
C ASN A 534 -24.52 -15.22 26.88
N TYR A 535 -25.67 -15.26 26.20
CA TYR A 535 -25.76 -14.98 24.76
C TYR A 535 -25.43 -13.52 24.36
N TRP A 536 -25.26 -12.61 25.32
CA TRP A 536 -24.71 -11.27 25.04
C TRP A 536 -23.20 -11.28 24.76
N ALA A 537 -22.50 -12.34 25.17
CA ALA A 537 -21.12 -12.62 24.82
C ALA A 537 -21.08 -13.79 23.81
N PRO A 538 -21.33 -13.54 22.51
CA PRO A 538 -21.49 -14.61 21.53
C PRO A 538 -20.30 -15.55 21.49
N PHE A 539 -20.59 -16.82 21.21
CA PHE A 539 -19.66 -17.95 21.19
C PHE A 539 -19.06 -18.33 22.56
N THR A 540 -18.60 -17.40 23.39
CA THR A 540 -17.92 -17.72 24.67
C THR A 540 -18.85 -17.81 25.87
N GLY A 541 -19.97 -17.07 25.87
CA GLY A 541 -20.95 -17.09 26.96
C GLY A 541 -20.44 -16.57 28.31
N ASN A 542 -19.28 -15.90 28.33
CA ASN A 542 -18.47 -15.66 29.54
C ASN A 542 -18.15 -16.94 30.36
N CYS A 543 -18.21 -18.09 29.70
CA CYS A 543 -17.95 -19.40 30.28
C CYS A 543 -16.44 -19.67 30.32
N SER A 544 -16.01 -20.62 31.14
CA SER A 544 -14.60 -21.02 31.21
C SER A 544 -14.46 -22.49 31.62
N PRO A 545 -13.27 -23.10 31.49
CA PRO A 545 -13.06 -24.49 31.92
C PRO A 545 -13.37 -24.71 33.41
N SER A 546 -13.09 -23.71 34.27
CA SER A 546 -13.35 -23.80 35.70
C SER A 546 -14.79 -23.43 36.10
N GLY A 547 -15.53 -22.76 35.21
CA GLY A 547 -16.83 -22.16 35.51
C GLY A 547 -16.77 -20.75 36.09
N ALA A 548 -15.56 -20.21 36.30
CA ALA A 548 -15.38 -18.80 36.65
C ALA A 548 -15.81 -17.89 35.49
N GLN A 549 -16.35 -16.72 35.81
CA GLN A 549 -16.72 -15.72 34.81
C GLN A 549 -15.47 -15.06 34.24
N VAL A 550 -15.31 -15.11 32.92
CA VAL A 550 -14.24 -14.39 32.22
C VAL A 550 -14.89 -13.45 31.21
N ASN A 551 -14.84 -12.15 31.50
CA ASN A 551 -15.44 -11.12 30.66
C ASN A 551 -14.55 -10.81 29.46
N ASP A 552 -15.13 -10.12 28.49
CA ASP A 552 -14.42 -9.50 27.38
C ASP A 552 -13.63 -10.47 26.49
N GLN A 553 -14.14 -11.70 26.30
CA GLN A 553 -13.49 -12.71 25.44
C GLN A 553 -14.21 -12.95 24.10
N HIS A 554 -15.35 -12.31 23.86
CA HIS A 554 -16.16 -12.49 22.66
C HIS A 554 -15.78 -11.50 21.54
N SER A 555 -16.29 -11.73 20.33
CA SER A 555 -16.21 -10.81 19.19
C SER A 555 -17.57 -10.74 18.52
N VAL A 556 -17.98 -9.58 18.02
CA VAL A 556 -19.26 -9.42 17.30
C VAL A 556 -19.00 -8.71 15.98
N TRP A 557 -19.46 -9.28 14.88
CA TRP A 557 -19.11 -8.83 13.53
C TRP A 557 -20.06 -7.75 12.99
N ASN A 558 -20.80 -7.09 13.89
CA ASN A 558 -21.64 -5.93 13.61
C ASN A 558 -20.89 -4.61 13.96
N TRP A 559 -21.61 -3.49 14.02
CA TRP A 559 -21.05 -2.16 14.29
C TRP A 559 -20.39 -2.04 15.68
N GLY A 560 -20.85 -2.82 16.68
CA GLY A 560 -20.25 -2.91 18.01
C GLY A 560 -19.32 -4.12 18.07
N HIS A 561 -18.05 -3.94 17.69
CA HIS A 561 -17.13 -5.02 17.34
C HIS A 561 -16.83 -6.08 18.44
N GLY A 562 -17.30 -5.84 19.66
CA GLY A 562 -16.91 -6.61 20.82
C GLY A 562 -15.46 -6.34 21.23
N PRO A 563 -15.04 -6.86 22.38
CA PRO A 563 -13.75 -6.54 22.99
C PRO A 563 -12.54 -7.25 22.36
N ARG A 564 -12.76 -8.34 21.59
CA ARG A 564 -11.68 -9.07 20.90
C ARG A 564 -11.81 -8.94 19.39
N LEU A 565 -10.73 -8.50 18.76
CA LEU A 565 -10.72 -8.11 17.36
C LEU A 565 -10.04 -9.16 16.47
N ASN A 566 -9.05 -9.88 16.97
CA ASN A 566 -8.24 -10.80 16.19
C ASN A 566 -8.71 -12.23 16.44
N VAL A 567 -9.77 -12.62 15.71
CA VAL A 567 -10.41 -13.94 15.83
C VAL A 567 -10.55 -14.62 14.48
N ALA A 568 -10.44 -15.95 14.49
CA ALA A 568 -10.76 -16.79 13.34
C ALA A 568 -11.46 -18.07 13.77
N TYR A 569 -12.24 -18.63 12.85
CA TYR A 569 -13.03 -19.84 13.04
C TYR A 569 -12.63 -20.88 12.00
N TYR A 570 -12.54 -22.13 12.44
CA TYR A 570 -12.08 -23.26 11.65
C TYR A 570 -12.99 -24.47 11.89
N VAL A 571 -13.36 -25.19 10.83
CA VAL A 571 -14.10 -26.45 10.94
C VAL A 571 -13.12 -27.61 10.88
N ASN A 572 -13.46 -28.71 11.56
CA ASN A 572 -12.67 -29.95 11.57
C ASN A 572 -12.80 -30.72 10.24
N LYS A 573 -12.25 -30.13 9.17
CA LYS A 573 -12.15 -30.71 7.84
C LYS A 573 -10.78 -30.37 7.27
N PRO A 574 -10.06 -31.31 6.63
CA PRO A 574 -8.81 -31.00 5.94
C PRO A 574 -9.04 -29.93 4.86
N GLU A 575 -8.11 -28.98 4.71
CA GLU A 575 -8.27 -27.90 3.72
C GLU A 575 -8.42 -28.42 2.31
N ASN A 576 -7.72 -29.48 1.91
CA ASN A 576 -7.82 -30.06 0.57
C ASN A 576 -9.12 -30.85 0.29
N MET A 577 -9.92 -31.12 1.33
CA MET A 577 -11.16 -31.90 1.25
C MET A 577 -12.40 -31.05 1.61
N GLY A 578 -12.19 -29.79 1.96
CA GLY A 578 -13.26 -28.87 2.36
C GLY A 578 -13.82 -28.04 1.21
N VAL A 579 -14.75 -27.14 1.54
CA VAL A 579 -15.36 -26.21 0.58
C VAL A 579 -14.35 -25.12 0.19
N GLN A 580 -13.85 -25.10 -1.05
CA GLN A 580 -12.73 -24.27 -1.46
C GLN A 580 -13.16 -22.85 -1.84
N LEU A 581 -12.32 -21.86 -1.53
CA LEU A 581 -12.46 -20.53 -2.11
C LEU A 581 -12.21 -20.62 -3.62
N PHE A 582 -13.10 -20.04 -4.43
CA PHE A 582 -12.93 -20.04 -5.87
C PHE A 582 -11.65 -19.30 -6.29
N SER A 583 -10.85 -19.92 -7.15
CA SER A 583 -9.70 -19.31 -7.80
C SER A 583 -9.58 -19.79 -9.24
N SER A 584 -8.99 -18.97 -10.13
CA SER A 584 -8.77 -19.36 -11.53
C SER A 584 -7.90 -20.64 -11.68
N ALA A 585 -7.18 -21.04 -10.62
CA ALA A 585 -6.37 -22.26 -10.57
C ALA A 585 -7.15 -23.53 -10.16
N THR A 586 -8.28 -23.40 -9.46
CA THR A 586 -9.10 -24.55 -9.01
C THR A 586 -9.99 -25.13 -10.11
N THR A 587 -10.06 -24.48 -11.29
CA THR A 587 -10.94 -24.83 -12.41
C THR A 587 -10.30 -25.69 -13.50
N ALA A 588 -9.02 -26.08 -13.39
CA ALA A 588 -8.35 -26.96 -14.36
C ALA A 588 -8.99 -28.36 -14.54
N ALA A 589 -10.01 -28.70 -13.73
CA ALA A 589 -10.79 -29.93 -13.80
C ALA A 589 -12.18 -29.78 -14.49
N ARG A 590 -12.61 -28.58 -14.91
CA ARG A 590 -13.83 -28.39 -15.72
C ARG A 590 -13.42 -28.20 -17.18
N VAL A 591 -13.88 -29.11 -18.04
CA VAL A 591 -13.63 -29.07 -19.49
C VAL A 591 -14.46 -27.93 -20.09
N SER A 592 -13.92 -26.70 -20.09
CA SER A 592 -14.36 -25.62 -21.00
C SER A 592 -13.55 -25.75 -22.31
N PRO A 593 -14.18 -25.56 -23.49
CA PRO A 593 -13.48 -25.61 -24.79
C PRO A 593 -12.53 -24.42 -25.03
N THR A 594 -12.62 -23.38 -24.20
CA THR A 594 -11.85 -22.14 -24.30
C THR A 594 -10.80 -22.07 -23.18
N THR A 595 -9.53 -21.94 -23.54
CA THR A 595 -8.37 -21.79 -22.64
C THR A 595 -8.31 -20.44 -21.89
N GLU A 596 -9.43 -19.72 -21.72
CA GLU A 596 -9.46 -18.39 -21.11
C GLU A 596 -9.92 -18.41 -19.65
N SER A 597 -9.36 -17.50 -18.85
CA SER A 597 -9.53 -17.43 -17.39
C SER A 597 -10.94 -16.98 -16.99
N HIS A 598 -11.61 -17.76 -16.13
CA HIS A 598 -12.78 -17.30 -15.37
C HIS A 598 -12.46 -16.02 -14.57
N THR A 599 -13.46 -15.16 -14.39
CA THR A 599 -13.43 -13.95 -13.55
C THR A 599 -14.54 -14.02 -12.50
N ASP A 600 -14.25 -13.63 -11.26
CA ASP A 600 -15.22 -13.59 -10.15
C ASP A 600 -15.12 -12.23 -9.46
N VAL A 601 -16.09 -11.35 -9.74
CA VAL A 601 -16.00 -9.92 -9.39
C VAL A 601 -17.31 -9.39 -8.84
N ASP A 602 -17.20 -8.37 -7.99
CA ASP A 602 -18.33 -7.52 -7.67
C ASP A 602 -18.53 -6.49 -8.80
N ILE A 603 -19.71 -6.50 -9.40
CA ILE A 603 -20.17 -5.48 -10.33
C ILE A 603 -20.66 -4.27 -9.53
N GLY A 604 -20.35 -3.07 -10.01
CA GLY A 604 -20.79 -1.82 -9.40
C GLY A 604 -20.29 -1.61 -7.97
N ARG A 605 -21.18 -1.09 -7.11
CA ARG A 605 -20.88 -0.78 -5.70
C ARG A 605 -21.72 -1.66 -4.77
N PRO A 606 -21.23 -2.87 -4.39
CA PRO A 606 -21.89 -3.67 -3.37
C PRO A 606 -21.80 -2.99 -1.99
N TRP A 607 -22.69 -3.34 -1.06
CA TRP A 607 -22.61 -2.89 0.33
C TRP A 607 -21.48 -3.56 1.10
N SER A 608 -21.16 -4.81 0.76
CA SER A 608 -19.94 -5.50 1.19
C SER A 608 -19.48 -6.47 0.11
N ALA A 609 -18.18 -6.76 0.05
CA ALA A 609 -17.63 -7.66 -0.95
C ALA A 609 -18.32 -9.03 -0.93
N GLY A 610 -18.65 -9.54 -2.13
CA GLY A 610 -19.14 -10.90 -2.31
C GLY A 610 -18.00 -11.92 -2.30
N VAL A 611 -18.35 -13.20 -2.22
CA VAL A 611 -17.38 -14.30 -2.26
C VAL A 611 -18.00 -15.54 -2.92
N THR A 612 -17.18 -16.27 -3.67
CA THR A 612 -17.56 -17.53 -4.28
C THR A 612 -16.75 -18.68 -3.71
N TYR A 613 -17.44 -19.75 -3.32
CA TYR A 613 -16.86 -21.02 -2.89
C TYR A 613 -17.29 -22.16 -3.82
N VAL A 614 -16.50 -23.23 -3.88
CA VAL A 614 -16.76 -24.42 -4.70
C VAL A 614 -16.51 -25.70 -3.94
N ASP A 615 -17.37 -26.69 -4.16
CA ASP A 615 -17.20 -28.08 -3.72
C ASP A 615 -17.49 -29.00 -4.91
N GLY A 616 -16.44 -29.44 -5.59
CA GLY A 616 -16.53 -30.17 -6.86
C GLY A 616 -17.36 -29.42 -7.92
N ALA A 617 -18.53 -29.97 -8.26
CA ALA A 617 -19.44 -29.41 -9.26
C ALA A 617 -20.40 -28.33 -8.68
N VAL A 618 -20.46 -28.18 -7.36
CA VAL A 618 -21.35 -27.24 -6.66
C VAL A 618 -20.63 -25.91 -6.46
N THR A 619 -21.33 -24.82 -6.70
CA THR A 619 -20.82 -23.45 -6.55
C THR A 619 -21.72 -22.67 -5.60
N TYR A 620 -21.13 -22.03 -4.60
CA TYR A 620 -21.82 -21.21 -3.60
C TYR A 620 -21.40 -19.76 -3.81
N ILE A 621 -22.35 -18.90 -4.16
CA ILE A 621 -22.07 -17.47 -4.40
C ILE A 621 -22.79 -16.65 -3.36
N ARG A 622 -22.02 -15.99 -2.50
CA ARG A 622 -22.52 -15.02 -1.53
C ARG A 622 -22.35 -13.61 -2.07
N ALA A 623 -23.42 -12.80 -2.01
CA ALA A 623 -23.40 -11.42 -2.49
C ALA A 623 -24.18 -10.47 -1.59
N HIS A 624 -23.80 -9.19 -1.63
CA HIS A 624 -24.46 -8.12 -0.88
C HIS A 624 -24.45 -6.82 -1.70
N GLY A 625 -25.44 -6.68 -2.60
CA GLY A 625 -25.47 -5.60 -3.58
C GLY A 625 -26.90 -5.14 -3.92
N PRO A 626 -27.07 -3.85 -4.26
CA PRO A 626 -28.37 -3.20 -4.33
C PRO A 626 -29.28 -3.65 -5.47
N ASP A 627 -28.78 -3.95 -6.68
CA ASP A 627 -29.53 -4.76 -7.66
C ASP A 627 -28.81 -4.90 -9.01
N TYR A 628 -29.21 -5.90 -9.80
CA TYR A 628 -29.08 -5.87 -11.26
C TYR A 628 -30.34 -5.23 -11.86
N TRP A 629 -30.41 -3.89 -11.88
CA TRP A 629 -31.61 -3.14 -12.31
C TRP A 629 -31.25 -1.69 -12.72
N ASN A 630 -32.21 -0.95 -13.29
CA ASN A 630 -32.02 0.43 -13.77
C ASN A 630 -30.88 0.55 -14.83
N GLN A 631 -30.09 1.62 -14.78
CA GLN A 631 -28.94 1.86 -15.65
C GLN A 631 -27.59 1.49 -14.98
N VAL A 632 -27.58 1.11 -13.70
CA VAL A 632 -26.35 0.79 -12.95
C VAL A 632 -26.62 -0.44 -12.11
N ASP A 633 -25.87 -1.49 -12.39
CA ASP A 633 -25.96 -2.77 -11.73
C ASP A 633 -24.98 -2.86 -10.55
N ALA A 634 -25.36 -3.61 -9.52
CA ALA A 634 -24.44 -4.01 -8.47
C ALA A 634 -24.82 -5.37 -7.85
N GLY A 635 -23.85 -6.29 -7.85
CA GLY A 635 -23.98 -7.67 -7.37
C GLY A 635 -22.70 -8.46 -7.65
N ARG A 636 -22.68 -9.76 -7.32
CA ARG A 636 -21.55 -10.65 -7.63
C ARG A 636 -21.75 -11.34 -8.97
N PHE A 637 -20.70 -11.46 -9.77
CA PHE A 637 -20.72 -12.13 -11.07
C PHE A 637 -19.47 -13.01 -11.26
N LEU A 638 -19.69 -14.32 -11.28
CA LEU A 638 -18.71 -15.34 -11.66
C LEU A 638 -18.93 -15.67 -13.13
N SER A 639 -17.95 -15.42 -14.00
CA SER A 639 -18.13 -15.52 -15.45
C SER A 639 -16.88 -15.97 -16.20
N GLU A 640 -17.07 -16.40 -17.44
CA GLU A 640 -16.01 -16.64 -18.42
C GLU A 640 -16.32 -15.89 -19.72
N PRO A 641 -15.28 -15.45 -20.47
CA PRO A 641 -15.47 -14.85 -21.77
C PRO A 641 -16.00 -15.89 -22.77
N TRP A 642 -16.88 -15.44 -23.66
CA TRP A 642 -17.40 -16.26 -24.76
C TRP A 642 -17.64 -15.41 -26.01
N GLU A 643 -17.63 -16.07 -27.16
CA GLU A 643 -17.99 -15.49 -28.45
C GLU A 643 -18.91 -16.42 -29.24
N GLY A 644 -19.78 -15.85 -30.08
CA GLY A 644 -20.66 -16.68 -30.91
C GLY A 644 -22.03 -16.99 -30.29
N ASP A 645 -22.59 -18.11 -30.72
CA ASP A 645 -23.89 -18.62 -30.33
C ASP A 645 -23.71 -19.67 -29.23
N ILE A 646 -24.56 -19.63 -28.20
CA ILE A 646 -24.38 -20.45 -27.01
C ILE A 646 -25.67 -21.04 -26.48
N ASP A 647 -25.50 -22.13 -25.76
CA ASP A 647 -26.51 -22.78 -24.95
C ASP A 647 -25.97 -22.95 -23.52
N ILE A 648 -26.57 -22.22 -22.58
CA ILE A 648 -26.16 -22.25 -21.18
C ILE A 648 -27.31 -22.72 -20.30
N SER A 649 -27.02 -23.63 -19.37
CA SER A 649 -27.98 -24.10 -18.37
C SER A 649 -27.37 -24.24 -16.97
N VAL A 650 -28.20 -24.10 -15.95
CA VAL A 650 -27.84 -24.31 -14.54
C VAL A 650 -29.07 -24.73 -13.74
N ARG A 651 -28.85 -25.40 -12.61
CA ARG A 651 -29.82 -25.47 -11.53
C ARG A 651 -29.41 -24.55 -10.39
N VAL A 652 -30.30 -23.62 -10.05
CA VAL A 652 -30.29 -22.97 -8.72
C VAL A 652 -30.84 -24.01 -7.75
N LYS A 653 -29.94 -24.66 -6.99
CA LYS A 653 -30.26 -25.77 -6.10
C LYS A 653 -30.95 -25.29 -4.83
N ASP A 654 -30.42 -24.21 -4.24
CA ASP A 654 -30.97 -23.62 -3.02
C ASP A 654 -30.59 -22.12 -2.92
N ILE A 655 -31.36 -21.38 -2.13
CA ILE A 655 -31.14 -19.97 -1.83
C ILE A 655 -31.21 -19.74 -0.32
N ALA A 656 -30.16 -19.19 0.26
CA ALA A 656 -30.07 -18.92 1.69
C ALA A 656 -30.31 -17.45 2.02
N ASN A 657 -31.01 -17.22 3.14
CA ASN A 657 -31.48 -15.92 3.60
C ASN A 657 -32.32 -15.11 2.58
N PRO A 658 -33.19 -15.72 1.74
CA PRO A 658 -33.95 -14.98 0.72
C PRO A 658 -35.08 -14.12 1.31
N SER A 659 -35.37 -14.27 2.60
CA SER A 659 -36.50 -13.62 3.27
C SER A 659 -36.33 -12.11 3.41
N THR A 660 -35.10 -11.59 3.26
CA THR A 660 -34.71 -10.18 3.44
C THR A 660 -35.15 -9.29 2.27
N SER A 661 -35.25 -9.82 1.06
CA SER A 661 -35.81 -9.12 -0.10
C SER A 661 -36.48 -10.07 -1.08
N ASP A 662 -37.71 -9.71 -1.45
CA ASP A 662 -38.51 -10.43 -2.44
C ASP A 662 -37.84 -10.50 -3.82
N TRP A 663 -36.92 -9.56 -4.09
CA TRP A 663 -36.23 -9.38 -5.37
C TRP A 663 -34.73 -9.68 -5.32
N SER A 664 -34.26 -10.41 -4.30
CA SER A 664 -32.93 -11.05 -4.37
C SER A 664 -32.86 -11.94 -5.62
N LYS A 665 -31.74 -11.97 -6.33
CA LYS A 665 -31.62 -12.60 -7.66
C LYS A 665 -30.51 -13.63 -7.67
N PHE A 666 -30.78 -14.82 -8.22
CA PHE A 666 -29.83 -15.93 -8.34
C PHE A 666 -30.00 -16.61 -9.70
N GLY A 667 -29.00 -16.55 -10.59
CA GLY A 667 -29.18 -17.14 -11.92
C GLY A 667 -28.03 -16.98 -12.90
N ILE A 668 -28.35 -17.13 -14.20
CA ILE A 668 -27.41 -17.07 -15.32
C ILE A 668 -27.52 -15.72 -16.01
N MET A 669 -26.39 -15.07 -16.26
CA MET A 669 -26.30 -13.80 -16.97
C MET A 669 -25.34 -13.87 -18.16
N LEU A 670 -25.77 -13.29 -19.28
CA LEU A 670 -24.93 -12.85 -20.38
C LEU A 670 -24.69 -11.35 -20.25
N ARG A 671 -23.45 -10.90 -20.27
CA ARG A 671 -23.09 -9.50 -20.04
C ARG A 671 -21.99 -9.03 -20.98
N ALA A 672 -22.13 -7.88 -21.62
CA ALA A 672 -21.14 -7.40 -22.59
C ALA A 672 -19.72 -7.19 -21.99
N ASP A 673 -19.65 -6.65 -20.77
CA ASP A 673 -18.40 -6.39 -20.05
C ASP A 673 -18.67 -6.24 -18.53
N ASN A 674 -17.62 -6.10 -17.71
CA ASN A 674 -17.75 -5.94 -16.25
C ASN A 674 -18.07 -4.51 -15.77
N THR A 675 -18.37 -3.57 -16.68
CA THR A 675 -18.84 -2.23 -16.28
C THR A 675 -20.27 -2.31 -15.75
N ASP A 676 -20.62 -1.49 -14.75
CA ASP A 676 -21.92 -1.52 -14.07
C ASP A 676 -23.11 -1.16 -14.97
N ASN A 677 -22.87 -0.57 -16.13
CA ASN A 677 -23.88 -0.13 -17.07
C ASN A 677 -24.02 -0.99 -18.35
N ALA A 678 -23.33 -2.14 -18.40
CA ALA A 678 -23.24 -2.99 -19.58
C ALA A 678 -24.57 -3.59 -20.04
N ALA A 679 -24.70 -3.78 -21.36
CA ALA A 679 -25.78 -4.57 -21.95
C ALA A 679 -25.77 -6.00 -21.37
N ASN A 680 -26.93 -6.54 -21.05
CA ASN A 680 -27.04 -7.86 -20.43
C ASN A 680 -28.38 -8.55 -20.71
N ALA A 681 -28.38 -9.87 -20.54
CA ALA A 681 -29.57 -10.71 -20.47
C ALA A 681 -29.44 -11.59 -19.23
N PHE A 682 -30.39 -11.50 -18.31
CA PHE A 682 -30.32 -12.16 -17.00
C PHE A 682 -31.58 -12.98 -16.75
N LEU A 683 -31.41 -14.30 -16.58
CA LEU A 683 -32.46 -15.22 -16.17
C LEU A 683 -32.16 -15.74 -14.76
N PHE A 684 -33.09 -15.53 -13.83
CA PHE A 684 -32.84 -15.79 -12.42
C PHE A 684 -34.07 -16.26 -11.66
N LEU A 685 -33.82 -16.99 -10.57
CA LEU A 685 -34.78 -17.22 -9.50
C LEU A 685 -34.75 -16.00 -8.56
N ALA A 686 -35.91 -15.40 -8.34
CA ALA A 686 -36.09 -14.30 -7.41
C ALA A 686 -36.58 -14.79 -6.06
N GLY A 687 -36.03 -14.26 -4.96
CA GLY A 687 -36.26 -14.75 -3.59
C GLY A 687 -37.72 -15.06 -3.23
N LYS A 688 -38.67 -14.17 -3.54
CA LYS A 688 -40.11 -14.43 -3.37
C LYS A 688 -40.95 -14.20 -4.63
N GLN A 689 -40.32 -13.92 -5.77
CA GLN A 689 -41.01 -13.59 -7.02
C GLN A 689 -40.91 -14.66 -8.11
N GLY A 690 -40.34 -15.83 -7.78
CA GLY A 690 -40.21 -16.95 -8.72
C GLY A 690 -39.19 -16.66 -9.82
N ILE A 691 -39.29 -17.37 -10.94
CA ILE A 691 -38.37 -17.24 -12.07
C ILE A 691 -38.70 -15.96 -12.86
N ASN A 692 -37.69 -15.14 -13.13
CA ASN A 692 -37.82 -13.90 -13.90
C ASN A 692 -36.70 -13.79 -14.94
N ALA A 693 -36.99 -13.14 -16.06
CA ALA A 693 -36.00 -12.75 -17.05
C ALA A 693 -35.99 -11.23 -17.24
N GLN A 694 -34.79 -10.67 -17.32
CA GLN A 694 -34.54 -9.25 -17.51
C GLN A 694 -33.52 -9.03 -18.62
N ILE A 695 -33.64 -7.90 -19.33
CA ILE A 695 -32.66 -7.50 -20.33
C ILE A 695 -32.28 -6.04 -20.19
N ARG A 696 -31.06 -5.76 -20.58
CA ARG A 696 -30.60 -4.44 -20.95
C ARG A 696 -30.04 -4.50 -22.37
N ALA A 697 -30.84 -4.07 -23.33
CA ALA A 697 -30.55 -4.27 -24.76
C ALA A 697 -29.26 -3.58 -25.25
N SER A 698 -28.83 -2.49 -24.60
CA SER A 698 -27.61 -1.76 -24.93
C SER A 698 -27.01 -1.08 -23.69
N LYS A 699 -25.73 -0.70 -23.77
CA LYS A 699 -25.04 0.02 -22.69
C LYS A 699 -25.81 1.28 -22.28
N ASN A 700 -25.87 1.55 -20.97
CA ASN A 700 -26.63 2.66 -20.35
C ASN A 700 -28.16 2.65 -20.52
N ARG A 701 -28.74 1.67 -21.21
CA ARG A 701 -30.21 1.56 -21.28
C ARG A 701 -30.79 1.18 -19.93
N TYR A 702 -32.04 1.56 -19.69
CA TYR A 702 -32.83 1.02 -18.59
C TYR A 702 -33.06 -0.49 -18.76
N THR A 703 -32.95 -1.26 -17.68
CA THR A 703 -33.26 -2.70 -17.64
C THR A 703 -34.77 -2.93 -17.68
N ASP A 704 -35.23 -3.81 -18.57
CA ASP A 704 -36.63 -4.25 -18.65
C ASP A 704 -36.81 -5.64 -18.05
N ASN A 705 -37.97 -5.90 -17.44
CA ASN A 705 -38.43 -7.25 -17.14
C ASN A 705 -39.25 -7.78 -18.33
N VAL A 706 -38.87 -8.95 -18.85
CA VAL A 706 -39.42 -9.49 -20.10
C VAL A 706 -40.21 -10.79 -19.91
N ALA A 707 -40.05 -11.46 -18.76
CA ALA A 707 -40.81 -12.66 -18.41
C ALA A 707 -40.82 -12.92 -16.90
N GLN A 708 -41.93 -13.48 -16.40
CA GLN A 708 -42.09 -13.85 -15.00
C GLN A 708 -42.90 -15.15 -14.87
N HIS A 709 -42.52 -16.02 -13.93
CA HIS A 709 -43.24 -17.24 -13.60
C HIS A 709 -43.07 -17.59 -12.11
N LYS A 710 -44.18 -17.67 -11.38
CA LYS A 710 -44.21 -17.91 -9.94
C LYS A 710 -45.20 -19.02 -9.59
N THR A 711 -44.78 -19.97 -8.76
CA THR A 711 -45.65 -21.04 -8.22
C THR A 711 -46.19 -20.68 -6.84
N SER A 712 -47.13 -21.50 -6.34
CA SER A 712 -47.60 -21.48 -4.95
C SER A 712 -47.53 -22.91 -4.39
N PRO A 713 -46.65 -23.20 -3.39
CA PRO A 713 -45.70 -22.30 -2.76
C PRO A 713 -44.63 -21.79 -3.73
N VAL A 714 -43.96 -20.68 -3.38
CA VAL A 714 -42.92 -20.07 -4.21
C VAL A 714 -41.73 -21.03 -4.35
N GLN A 715 -41.19 -21.13 -5.56
CA GLN A 715 -40.01 -21.94 -5.81
C GLN A 715 -38.80 -21.48 -4.99
N THR A 716 -38.07 -22.41 -4.39
CA THR A 716 -36.76 -22.18 -3.76
C THR A 716 -35.60 -22.77 -4.57
N SER A 717 -35.92 -23.48 -5.66
CA SER A 717 -34.97 -24.01 -6.64
C SER A 717 -35.54 -23.87 -8.05
N ALA A 718 -34.68 -23.81 -9.07
CA ALA A 718 -35.10 -23.69 -10.46
C ALA A 718 -34.01 -24.15 -11.45
N TRP A 719 -34.42 -24.81 -12.53
CA TRP A 719 -33.57 -25.00 -13.71
C TRP A 719 -33.76 -23.87 -14.70
N LEU A 720 -32.67 -23.24 -15.08
CA LEU A 720 -32.63 -22.05 -15.92
C LEU A 720 -31.75 -22.32 -17.15
N ARG A 721 -32.17 -21.85 -18.32
CA ARG A 721 -31.39 -21.97 -19.56
C ARG A 721 -31.56 -20.75 -20.46
N ILE A 722 -30.46 -20.31 -21.06
CA ILE A 722 -30.44 -19.24 -22.06
C ILE A 722 -29.84 -19.79 -23.35
N VAL A 723 -30.50 -19.55 -24.48
CA VAL A 723 -29.98 -19.84 -25.81
C VAL A 723 -29.77 -18.51 -26.54
N LYS A 724 -28.54 -18.25 -26.97
CA LYS A 724 -28.19 -17.09 -27.79
C LYS A 724 -27.91 -17.54 -29.22
N LYS A 725 -28.61 -16.93 -30.18
CA LYS A 725 -28.46 -17.15 -31.63
C LYS A 725 -28.35 -15.81 -32.32
N LEU A 726 -27.19 -15.51 -32.89
CA LEU A 726 -26.84 -14.17 -33.38
C LEU A 726 -27.11 -13.15 -32.26
N GLU A 727 -27.93 -12.12 -32.52
CA GLU A 727 -28.35 -11.12 -31.53
C GLU A 727 -29.62 -11.54 -30.73
N THR A 728 -30.20 -12.70 -31.02
CA THR A 728 -31.45 -13.16 -30.40
C THR A 728 -31.19 -14.00 -29.15
N ILE A 729 -31.84 -13.63 -28.06
CA ILE A 729 -31.78 -14.33 -26.77
C ILE A 729 -33.13 -15.00 -26.48
N GLU A 730 -33.08 -16.28 -26.13
CA GLU A 730 -34.24 -17.06 -25.72
C GLU A 730 -34.04 -17.62 -24.32
N PHE A 731 -35.02 -17.40 -23.45
CA PHE A 731 -35.01 -17.89 -22.08
C PHE A 731 -35.86 -19.16 -21.96
N TYR A 732 -35.41 -20.11 -21.16
CA TYR A 732 -36.10 -21.36 -20.88
C TYR A 732 -36.03 -21.70 -19.39
N ARG A 733 -37.07 -22.36 -18.89
CA ARG A 733 -37.10 -22.94 -17.54
C ARG A 733 -37.45 -24.42 -17.61
N SER A 734 -37.07 -25.17 -16.59
CA SER A 734 -37.42 -26.59 -16.46
C SER A 734 -37.70 -26.94 -15.00
N ASP A 735 -38.49 -28.00 -14.79
CA ASP A 735 -38.74 -28.56 -13.46
C ASP A 735 -37.80 -29.73 -13.15
N ASP A 736 -37.19 -30.36 -14.17
CA ASP A 736 -36.36 -31.56 -14.06
C ASP A 736 -34.96 -31.44 -14.70
N GLY A 737 -34.70 -30.37 -15.46
CA GLY A 737 -33.46 -30.15 -16.20
C GLY A 737 -33.37 -30.89 -17.54
N ILE A 738 -34.44 -31.59 -17.94
CA ILE A 738 -34.55 -32.37 -19.18
C ILE A 738 -35.55 -31.68 -20.12
N ASP A 739 -36.78 -31.45 -19.65
CA ASP A 739 -37.84 -30.85 -20.44
C ASP A 739 -37.85 -29.32 -20.26
N TRP A 740 -37.54 -28.60 -21.34
CA TRP A 740 -37.37 -27.14 -21.31
C TRP A 740 -38.59 -26.40 -21.88
N ILE A 741 -39.16 -25.51 -21.07
CA ILE A 741 -40.31 -24.66 -21.42
C ILE A 741 -39.81 -23.25 -21.72
N LYS A 742 -40.15 -22.71 -22.90
CA LYS A 742 -39.80 -21.34 -23.29
C LYS A 742 -40.41 -20.33 -22.30
N HIS A 743 -39.58 -19.42 -21.81
CA HIS A 743 -39.90 -18.45 -20.77
C HIS A 743 -39.98 -17.03 -21.35
N GLY A 744 -41.12 -16.71 -21.96
CA GLY A 744 -41.37 -15.40 -22.60
C GLY A 744 -40.98 -15.34 -24.08
N ALA A 745 -41.07 -14.14 -24.65
CA ALA A 745 -40.71 -13.88 -26.04
C ALA A 745 -39.18 -13.78 -26.21
N SER A 746 -38.70 -14.10 -27.41
CA SER A 746 -37.28 -13.91 -27.77
C SER A 746 -36.93 -12.42 -27.73
N GLN A 747 -35.73 -12.09 -27.24
CA GLN A 747 -35.25 -10.72 -27.06
C GLN A 747 -34.06 -10.43 -27.97
N ILE A 748 -33.78 -9.15 -28.24
CA ILE A 748 -32.58 -8.72 -28.97
C ILE A 748 -31.68 -7.95 -27.99
N VAL A 749 -30.44 -8.41 -27.82
CA VAL A 749 -29.43 -7.76 -26.98
C VAL A 749 -28.14 -7.65 -27.77
N PHE A 750 -27.61 -6.43 -27.90
CA PHE A 750 -26.42 -6.19 -28.68
C PHE A 750 -25.15 -6.42 -27.86
N PHE A 751 -24.35 -7.42 -28.26
CA PHE A 751 -23.03 -7.69 -27.70
C PHE A 751 -21.94 -7.23 -28.69
N PRO A 752 -21.13 -6.22 -28.37
CA PRO A 752 -20.11 -5.69 -29.28
C PRO A 752 -19.17 -6.79 -29.79
N ASN A 753 -18.97 -6.85 -31.11
CA ASN A 753 -18.15 -7.86 -31.79
C ASN A 753 -18.56 -9.31 -31.48
N ASN A 754 -19.80 -9.53 -31.05
CA ASN A 754 -20.30 -10.82 -30.59
C ASN A 754 -19.52 -11.43 -29.41
N LYS A 755 -18.86 -10.57 -28.61
CA LYS A 755 -18.10 -10.96 -27.41
C LYS A 755 -18.84 -10.53 -26.15
N PHE A 756 -18.89 -11.42 -25.17
CA PHE A 756 -19.57 -11.19 -23.89
C PHE A 756 -18.98 -12.10 -22.81
N GLN A 757 -19.36 -11.84 -21.56
CA GLN A 757 -19.14 -12.69 -20.41
C GLN A 757 -20.42 -13.51 -20.16
N VAL A 758 -20.25 -14.79 -19.88
CA VAL A 758 -21.32 -15.71 -19.52
C VAL A 758 -21.05 -16.29 -18.15
N GLY A 759 -22.06 -16.32 -17.27
CA GLY A 759 -21.78 -16.65 -15.88
C GLY A 759 -22.97 -16.73 -14.94
N LEU A 760 -22.65 -16.96 -13.67
CA LEU A 760 -23.57 -16.96 -12.54
C LEU A 760 -23.56 -15.58 -11.85
N ALA A 761 -24.75 -15.02 -11.64
CA ALA A 761 -24.92 -13.72 -11.00
C ALA A 761 -25.83 -13.80 -9.77
N VAL A 762 -25.44 -13.11 -8.70
CA VAL A 762 -26.19 -13.02 -7.45
C VAL A 762 -26.28 -11.59 -6.93
N SER A 763 -27.46 -11.14 -6.52
CA SER A 763 -27.68 -9.88 -5.80
C SER A 763 -28.65 -10.06 -4.64
N SER A 764 -28.39 -9.38 -3.51
CA SER A 764 -29.30 -9.38 -2.35
C SER A 764 -30.49 -8.44 -2.56
N ASN A 765 -30.39 -7.50 -3.50
CA ASN A 765 -31.31 -6.40 -3.76
C ASN A 765 -31.40 -5.41 -2.57
N TRP A 766 -31.83 -5.83 -1.40
CA TRP A 766 -31.83 -5.01 -0.18
C TRP A 766 -31.67 -5.86 1.06
N GLY A 767 -31.26 -5.22 2.16
CA GLY A 767 -31.17 -5.86 3.45
C GLY A 767 -29.83 -6.56 3.66
N GLU A 768 -29.89 -7.87 3.90
CA GLU A 768 -28.75 -8.65 4.37
C GLU A 768 -28.08 -9.45 3.22
N PRO A 769 -26.81 -9.84 3.36
CA PRO A 769 -26.14 -10.72 2.40
C PRO A 769 -26.93 -12.03 2.16
N VAL A 770 -26.99 -12.45 0.91
CA VAL A 770 -27.64 -13.69 0.47
C VAL A 770 -26.63 -14.65 -0.14
N GLU A 771 -26.96 -15.93 -0.20
CA GLU A 771 -26.15 -16.95 -0.87
C GLU A 771 -27.00 -17.80 -1.81
N GLY A 772 -26.52 -18.01 -3.04
CA GLY A 772 -27.10 -18.94 -4.00
C GLY A 772 -26.21 -20.17 -4.17
N THR A 773 -26.82 -21.35 -4.13
CA THR A 773 -26.15 -22.62 -4.40
C THR A 773 -26.51 -23.10 -5.79
N PHE A 774 -25.50 -23.33 -6.64
CA PHE A 774 -25.65 -23.71 -8.03
C PHE A 774 -25.00 -25.07 -8.29
N ASP A 775 -25.63 -25.89 -9.11
CA ASP A 775 -25.01 -27.08 -9.68
C ASP A 775 -25.46 -27.28 -11.13
N ASN A 776 -24.85 -28.26 -11.80
CA ASN A 776 -25.13 -28.55 -13.22
C ASN A 776 -24.97 -27.32 -14.13
N TYR A 777 -24.02 -26.43 -13.81
CA TYR A 777 -23.65 -25.32 -14.68
C TYR A 777 -22.94 -25.86 -15.93
N LYS A 778 -23.50 -25.59 -17.10
CA LYS A 778 -22.96 -26.03 -18.40
C LYS A 778 -23.07 -24.89 -19.40
N VAL A 779 -21.99 -24.65 -20.13
CA VAL A 779 -21.95 -23.72 -21.27
C VAL A 779 -21.45 -24.50 -22.48
N GLU A 780 -22.25 -24.50 -23.54
CA GLU A 780 -21.96 -25.21 -24.78
C GLU A 780 -22.08 -24.23 -25.95
N GLU A 781 -21.27 -24.43 -26.98
CA GLU A 781 -21.46 -23.74 -28.26
C GLU A 781 -22.77 -24.22 -28.88
N TYR A 782 -23.63 -23.28 -29.29
CA TYR A 782 -24.89 -23.64 -29.93
C TYR A 782 -24.63 -23.94 -31.41
N PHE A 783 -24.63 -25.22 -31.74
CA PHE A 783 -24.63 -25.67 -33.12
C PHE A 783 -26.08 -25.71 -33.63
N PHE A 784 -26.35 -24.99 -34.72
CA PHE A 784 -27.60 -25.19 -35.46
C PHE A 784 -27.71 -26.69 -35.83
N PRO A 785 -28.79 -27.39 -35.47
CA PRO A 785 -28.98 -28.76 -35.92
C PRO A 785 -29.07 -28.76 -37.45
N SER A 786 -27.97 -29.13 -38.11
CA SER A 786 -27.85 -29.04 -39.57
C SER A 786 -28.75 -30.07 -40.24
N ALA A 787 -29.60 -29.63 -41.17
CA ALA A 787 -29.68 -30.37 -42.42
C ALA A 787 -28.25 -30.35 -43.01
N SER A 788 -27.67 -31.55 -43.18
CA SER A 788 -26.36 -31.92 -43.73
C SER A 788 -25.36 -30.83 -44.18
N PRO A 789 -24.04 -31.03 -43.94
CA PRO A 789 -23.02 -30.08 -44.34
C PRO A 789 -22.89 -30.06 -45.88
N SER A 790 -23.22 -28.93 -46.49
CA SER A 790 -22.65 -28.58 -47.79
C SER A 790 -21.77 -27.36 -47.57
N ILE A 791 -20.47 -27.53 -47.82
CA ILE A 791 -19.54 -26.42 -47.97
C ILE A 791 -19.96 -25.69 -49.24
N SER A 792 -20.74 -24.63 -49.08
CA SER A 792 -20.98 -23.64 -50.12
C SER A 792 -20.85 -22.27 -49.47
N LEU A 793 -19.76 -21.57 -49.78
CA LEU A 793 -19.63 -20.14 -49.56
C LEU A 793 -20.74 -19.45 -50.36
N ALA A 794 -21.88 -19.17 -49.72
CA ALA A 794 -22.77 -18.13 -50.21
C ALA A 794 -22.10 -16.76 -49.91
N PRO A 795 -22.17 -15.80 -50.84
CA PRO A 795 -21.41 -14.56 -50.74
C PRO A 795 -21.93 -13.75 -49.55
N THR A 796 -21.00 -13.18 -48.78
CA THR A 796 -21.29 -12.11 -47.83
C THR A 796 -22.08 -11.03 -48.58
N ALA A 797 -23.27 -10.67 -48.09
CA ALA A 797 -24.04 -9.58 -48.67
C ALA A 797 -23.16 -8.32 -48.69
N TRP A 798 -22.88 -7.79 -49.88
CA TRP A 798 -22.10 -6.55 -50.03
C TRP A 798 -22.90 -5.40 -49.44
N ASP A 799 -22.47 -4.88 -48.29
CA ASP A 799 -23.03 -3.67 -47.70
C ASP A 799 -22.53 -2.45 -48.50
N PRO A 800 -23.36 -1.76 -49.29
CA PRO A 800 -22.91 -0.69 -50.16
C PRO A 800 -22.47 0.57 -49.40
N LEU A 801 -22.83 0.76 -48.12
CA LEU A 801 -22.46 1.94 -47.35
C LEU A 801 -21.32 1.60 -46.38
N VAL A 802 -20.17 2.25 -46.54
CA VAL A 802 -19.00 2.01 -45.67
C VAL A 802 -18.32 3.30 -45.27
N ASP A 803 -17.87 3.37 -44.02
CA ASP A 803 -16.98 4.43 -43.54
C ASP A 803 -15.52 3.97 -43.65
N ILE A 804 -14.72 4.66 -44.47
CA ILE A 804 -13.33 4.34 -44.76
C ILE A 804 -12.42 5.19 -43.87
N GLY A 805 -11.47 4.57 -43.17
CA GLY A 805 -10.38 5.25 -42.44
C GLY A 805 -10.84 6.27 -41.39
N LYS A 806 -12.00 6.05 -40.78
CA LYS A 806 -12.66 6.98 -39.87
C LYS A 806 -12.35 6.67 -38.40
N LEU A 807 -12.30 7.71 -37.56
CA LEU A 807 -12.11 7.59 -36.11
C LEU A 807 -13.43 7.19 -35.42
N ALA A 808 -13.35 6.34 -34.40
CA ALA A 808 -14.51 5.76 -33.70
C ALA A 808 -15.48 6.78 -33.07
N ALA A 809 -15.05 8.03 -32.89
CA ALA A 809 -15.84 9.10 -32.28
C ALA A 809 -16.60 10.00 -33.28
N GLN A 810 -16.53 9.74 -34.60
CA GLN A 810 -17.19 10.55 -35.62
C GLN A 810 -18.54 9.95 -36.09
N PRO A 811 -19.54 10.75 -36.51
CA PRO A 811 -20.91 10.29 -36.79
C PRO A 811 -20.96 9.38 -38.01
N VAL A 812 -21.56 8.19 -37.89
CA VAL A 812 -21.67 7.18 -38.98
C VAL A 812 -22.30 7.79 -40.22
N GLY A 813 -21.74 7.46 -41.39
CA GLY A 813 -22.26 7.89 -42.68
C GLY A 813 -23.71 7.49 -42.89
N GLN A 814 -24.45 8.29 -43.66
CA GLN A 814 -25.86 8.02 -43.98
C GLN A 814 -26.10 8.15 -45.47
N PHE A 815 -26.90 7.22 -46.01
CA PHE A 815 -27.40 7.27 -47.39
C PHE A 815 -28.92 7.25 -47.38
N VAL A 816 -29.53 8.18 -48.12
CA VAL A 816 -30.98 8.26 -48.32
C VAL A 816 -31.26 8.45 -49.80
N ASP A 817 -32.03 7.55 -50.40
CA ASP A 817 -32.56 7.67 -51.76
C ASP A 817 -34.08 7.77 -51.69
N ASN A 818 -34.64 8.84 -52.29
CA ASN A 818 -36.09 9.06 -52.38
C ASN A 818 -36.64 8.91 -53.81
N GLY A 819 -35.85 8.37 -54.73
CA GLY A 819 -36.20 8.15 -56.14
C GLY A 819 -36.08 9.38 -57.05
N ALA A 820 -35.96 10.59 -56.49
CA ALA A 820 -35.72 11.83 -57.23
C ALA A 820 -34.37 12.47 -56.88
N LEU A 821 -33.85 12.24 -55.68
CA LEU A 821 -32.61 12.80 -55.15
C LEU A 821 -31.96 11.78 -54.21
N GLU A 822 -30.65 11.60 -54.39
CA GLU A 822 -29.80 10.83 -53.50
C GLU A 822 -29.07 11.79 -52.56
N ILE A 823 -29.13 11.52 -51.26
CA ILE A 823 -28.49 12.34 -50.23
C ILE A 823 -27.50 11.45 -49.49
N ILE A 824 -26.22 11.84 -49.55
CA ILE A 824 -25.16 11.17 -48.79
C ILE A 824 -24.61 12.15 -47.76
N LYS A 825 -24.61 11.74 -46.50
CA LYS A 825 -23.98 12.45 -45.40
C LYS A 825 -22.72 11.73 -44.97
N GLY A 826 -21.59 12.41 -45.02
CA GLY A 826 -20.30 11.83 -44.72
C GLY A 826 -19.47 12.66 -43.76
N SER A 827 -18.75 11.96 -42.87
CA SER A 827 -17.76 12.53 -41.96
C SER A 827 -16.36 12.05 -42.33
N GLY A 828 -15.33 12.53 -41.65
CA GLY A 828 -13.93 12.12 -41.89
C GLY A 828 -13.03 13.27 -42.35
N THR A 829 -11.72 13.01 -42.31
CA THR A 829 -10.68 14.03 -42.48
C THR A 829 -10.37 14.40 -43.92
N GLY A 830 -10.82 13.64 -44.92
CA GLY A 830 -10.69 13.99 -46.34
C GLY A 830 -10.18 12.85 -47.23
N ILE A 831 -10.12 13.14 -48.54
CA ILE A 831 -9.50 12.30 -49.57
C ILE A 831 -8.16 12.94 -49.96
N TRP A 832 -7.12 12.66 -49.18
CA TRP A 832 -5.81 13.31 -49.25
C TRP A 832 -4.74 12.50 -48.53
N GLY A 833 -3.46 12.82 -48.76
CA GLY A 833 -2.35 12.09 -48.10
C GLY A 833 -2.28 10.62 -48.54
N SER A 834 -1.72 9.77 -47.68
CA SER A 834 -1.55 8.33 -47.95
C SER A 834 -2.70 7.45 -47.46
N ASN A 835 -3.63 8.01 -46.68
CA ASN A 835 -4.81 7.33 -46.15
C ASN A 835 -6.01 8.28 -46.24
N ASP A 836 -7.14 7.77 -46.71
CA ASP A 836 -8.38 8.53 -46.82
C ASP A 836 -9.27 8.32 -45.60
N SER A 837 -10.11 9.31 -45.30
CA SER A 837 -11.10 9.28 -44.23
C SER A 837 -12.41 9.91 -44.71
N PHE A 838 -13.40 9.07 -45.03
CA PHE A 838 -14.65 9.49 -45.69
C PHE A 838 -15.74 8.41 -45.62
N THR A 839 -16.98 8.78 -45.92
CA THR A 839 -18.10 7.85 -46.13
C THR A 839 -18.25 7.53 -47.61
N TYR A 840 -18.42 6.25 -47.95
CA TYR A 840 -18.51 5.76 -49.32
C TYR A 840 -19.75 4.91 -49.54
N TYR A 841 -20.59 5.29 -50.51
CA TYR A 841 -21.70 4.46 -50.98
C TYR A 841 -21.37 3.88 -52.35
N ASN A 842 -21.15 2.56 -52.44
CA ASN A 842 -20.52 1.93 -53.60
C ASN A 842 -21.08 0.56 -54.00
N THR A 843 -20.81 0.18 -55.25
CA THR A 843 -20.98 -1.17 -55.78
C THR A 843 -19.62 -1.76 -56.18
N GLN A 844 -19.52 -3.09 -56.22
CA GLN A 844 -18.38 -3.78 -56.83
C GLN A 844 -18.70 -4.12 -58.27
N GLU A 845 -17.83 -3.71 -59.18
CA GLU A 845 -17.98 -3.93 -60.62
C GLU A 845 -16.79 -4.73 -61.14
N VAL A 846 -17.03 -5.72 -61.98
CA VAL A 846 -15.96 -6.53 -62.59
C VAL A 846 -15.17 -5.66 -63.57
N VAL A 847 -13.84 -5.79 -63.55
CA VAL A 847 -12.90 -4.88 -64.25
C VAL A 847 -12.98 -4.98 -65.79
N GLY A 848 -13.54 -6.06 -66.34
CA GLY A 848 -13.44 -6.39 -67.77
C GLY A 848 -14.06 -5.36 -68.73
N GLY A 849 -13.21 -4.71 -69.54
CA GLY A 849 -13.57 -3.94 -70.75
C GLY A 849 -13.41 -2.42 -70.65
N GLY A 850 -13.14 -1.90 -69.46
CA GLY A 850 -13.33 -0.48 -69.13
C GLY A 850 -14.79 -0.16 -68.79
N GLY A 851 -15.11 1.11 -68.61
CA GLY A 851 -16.48 1.53 -68.31
C GLY A 851 -16.57 3.03 -68.04
N SER A 852 -17.79 3.51 -67.87
CA SER A 852 -18.00 4.90 -67.46
C SER A 852 -19.05 5.03 -66.36
N VAL A 853 -18.78 5.90 -65.40
CA VAL A 853 -19.75 6.30 -64.37
C VAL A 853 -20.02 7.79 -64.50
N GLU A 854 -21.29 8.18 -64.47
CA GLU A 854 -21.70 9.58 -64.47
C GLU A 854 -22.78 9.86 -63.42
N MET A 855 -22.81 11.09 -62.94
CA MET A 855 -23.88 11.60 -62.08
C MET A 855 -24.01 13.11 -62.19
N TYR A 856 -25.18 13.62 -61.83
CA TYR A 856 -25.40 15.04 -61.61
C TYR A 856 -25.25 15.37 -60.12
N ILE A 857 -24.30 16.22 -59.76
CA ILE A 857 -24.24 16.85 -58.44
C ILE A 857 -25.24 17.99 -58.48
N LYS A 858 -26.30 17.91 -57.67
CA LYS A 858 -27.29 18.97 -57.56
C LYS A 858 -26.84 20.06 -56.60
N ARG A 859 -26.23 19.65 -55.48
CA ARG A 859 -25.75 20.57 -54.45
C ARG A 859 -24.65 19.94 -53.60
N PHE A 860 -23.57 20.68 -53.40
CA PHE A 860 -22.57 20.45 -52.37
C PHE A 860 -22.06 21.80 -51.91
N ASN A 861 -22.32 22.22 -50.68
CA ASN A 861 -21.89 23.54 -50.21
C ASN A 861 -21.31 23.42 -48.79
N PRO A 862 -20.04 22.99 -48.67
CA PRO A 862 -19.38 22.90 -47.37
C PRO A 862 -19.11 24.35 -46.90
N TRP A 863 -19.94 24.83 -45.97
CA TRP A 863 -20.06 26.24 -45.58
C TRP A 863 -18.73 26.95 -45.22
N SER A 864 -17.69 26.24 -44.81
CA SER A 864 -16.37 26.82 -44.54
C SER A 864 -15.16 25.90 -44.77
N ASN A 865 -15.35 24.60 -45.00
CA ASN A 865 -14.23 23.66 -45.07
C ASN A 865 -13.71 23.44 -46.51
N ILE A 866 -12.51 23.96 -46.78
CA ILE A 866 -11.81 23.78 -48.08
C ILE A 866 -11.38 22.33 -48.35
N HIS A 867 -11.36 21.46 -47.34
CA HIS A 867 -10.98 20.05 -47.44
C HIS A 867 -12.16 19.11 -47.61
N ALA A 868 -13.40 19.59 -47.49
CA ALA A 868 -14.59 18.79 -47.72
C ALA A 868 -14.73 18.43 -49.20
N ARG A 869 -15.17 17.20 -49.47
CA ARG A 869 -15.28 16.63 -50.82
C ARG A 869 -16.57 15.84 -50.94
N GLY A 870 -17.28 15.98 -52.06
CA GLY A 870 -18.46 15.18 -52.39
C GLY A 870 -18.49 14.88 -53.89
N GLY A 871 -18.50 13.62 -54.29
CA GLY A 871 -18.32 13.28 -55.70
C GLY A 871 -18.29 11.80 -56.06
N LEU A 872 -18.02 11.51 -57.34
CA LEU A 872 -17.78 10.16 -57.84
C LEU A 872 -16.38 9.68 -57.45
N MET A 873 -16.28 8.39 -57.11
CA MET A 873 -15.01 7.74 -56.86
C MET A 873 -14.95 6.38 -57.57
N LEU A 874 -13.79 6.09 -58.14
CA LEU A 874 -13.31 4.74 -58.48
C LEU A 874 -12.22 4.36 -57.47
N ARG A 875 -12.27 3.15 -56.93
CA ARG A 875 -11.30 2.68 -55.91
C ARG A 875 -11.04 1.18 -56.04
N ASP A 876 -9.81 0.75 -55.77
CA ASP A 876 -9.42 -0.66 -55.84
C ASP A 876 -10.02 -1.49 -54.68
N THR A 877 -9.73 -1.14 -53.42
CA THR A 877 -10.22 -1.87 -52.22
C THR A 877 -10.88 -0.95 -51.19
N ARG A 878 -11.46 -1.52 -50.11
CA ARG A 878 -12.01 -0.76 -48.96
C ARG A 878 -10.93 -0.30 -47.97
N ASP A 879 -9.67 -0.59 -48.24
CA ASP A 879 -8.58 -0.14 -47.37
C ASP A 879 -8.45 1.38 -47.45
N SER A 880 -8.15 2.05 -46.35
CA SER A 880 -8.01 3.51 -46.31
C SER A 880 -6.88 4.03 -47.22
N ASN A 881 -5.90 3.20 -47.54
CA ASN A 881 -4.75 3.57 -48.38
C ASN A 881 -4.90 3.19 -49.86
N ALA A 882 -5.99 2.56 -50.30
CA ALA A 882 -6.13 2.01 -51.66
C ALA A 882 -5.97 3.06 -52.78
N SER A 883 -5.53 2.60 -53.95
CA SER A 883 -5.52 3.39 -55.19
C SER A 883 -6.94 3.82 -55.55
N ASN A 884 -7.10 5.06 -56.01
CA ASN A 884 -8.39 5.65 -56.32
C ASN A 884 -8.31 6.82 -57.30
N VAL A 885 -9.42 7.14 -57.95
CA VAL A 885 -9.65 8.39 -58.68
C VAL A 885 -10.97 8.99 -58.20
N PHE A 886 -10.92 10.24 -57.74
CA PHE A 886 -12.08 11.01 -57.29
C PHE A 886 -12.33 12.18 -58.23
N LEU A 887 -13.59 12.34 -58.65
CA LEU A 887 -14.08 13.48 -59.41
C LEU A 887 -15.35 14.02 -58.76
N GLY A 888 -15.30 15.25 -58.28
CA GLY A 888 -16.41 15.78 -57.51
C GLY A 888 -16.33 17.26 -57.21
N ALA A 889 -17.25 17.72 -56.38
CA ALA A 889 -17.28 19.07 -55.86
C ALA A 889 -16.29 19.23 -54.69
N GLY A 890 -15.51 20.30 -54.73
CA GLY A 890 -14.83 20.88 -53.58
C GLY A 890 -15.61 22.09 -53.03
N ARG A 891 -14.92 23.12 -52.54
CA ARG A 891 -15.56 24.32 -51.99
C ARG A 891 -16.35 25.12 -53.04
N SER A 892 -15.86 25.27 -54.26
CA SER A 892 -16.51 26.12 -55.28
C SER A 892 -16.23 25.68 -56.72
N GLY A 893 -15.98 24.40 -56.95
CA GLY A 893 -15.71 23.90 -58.28
C GLY A 893 -15.50 22.39 -58.35
N VAL A 894 -15.45 21.87 -59.58
CA VAL A 894 -15.09 20.49 -59.86
C VAL A 894 -13.60 20.29 -59.59
N THR A 895 -13.26 19.17 -58.94
CA THR A 895 -11.89 18.78 -58.64
C THR A 895 -11.64 17.33 -59.03
N LEU A 896 -10.47 17.07 -59.61
CA LEU A 896 -9.95 15.74 -59.91
C LEU A 896 -8.79 15.42 -58.98
N GLN A 897 -8.88 14.31 -58.25
CA GLN A 897 -7.81 13.80 -57.40
C GLN A 897 -7.57 12.32 -57.69
N SER A 898 -6.34 11.84 -57.54
CA SER A 898 -6.07 10.40 -57.61
C SER A 898 -4.94 9.94 -56.70
N ARG A 899 -4.97 8.64 -56.38
CA ARG A 899 -3.86 7.88 -55.82
C ARG A 899 -3.56 6.73 -56.76
N SER A 900 -2.38 6.76 -57.39
CA SER A 900 -2.04 5.81 -58.45
C SER A 900 -1.76 4.39 -57.96
N ARG A 901 -1.27 4.22 -56.72
CA ARG A 901 -1.02 2.92 -56.06
C ARG A 901 -1.34 2.99 -54.58
N ALA A 902 -1.70 1.87 -53.97
CA ALA A 902 -1.99 1.82 -52.53
C ALA A 902 -0.83 2.42 -51.69
N GLY A 903 -1.17 3.26 -50.71
CA GLY A 903 -0.21 3.92 -49.81
C GLY A 903 0.53 5.14 -50.38
N THR A 904 0.40 5.44 -51.68
CA THR A 904 1.00 6.67 -52.26
C THR A 904 0.21 7.92 -51.87
N LYS A 905 0.84 9.11 -51.94
CA LYS A 905 0.14 10.36 -51.62
C LYS A 905 -0.89 10.68 -52.71
N THR A 906 -2.10 11.07 -52.31
CA THR A 906 -3.13 11.58 -53.22
C THR A 906 -2.64 12.85 -53.91
N LEU A 907 -2.71 12.87 -55.23
CA LEU A 907 -2.39 14.00 -56.09
C LEU A 907 -3.67 14.73 -56.48
N SER A 908 -3.63 16.06 -56.46
CA SER A 908 -4.69 16.91 -57.04
C SER A 908 -4.26 17.27 -58.46
N HIS A 909 -5.10 16.97 -59.44
CA HIS A 909 -4.78 17.16 -60.86
C HIS A 909 -5.26 18.52 -61.36
N ASN A 910 -6.58 18.70 -61.43
CA ASN A 910 -7.19 19.88 -62.01
C ASN A 910 -8.38 20.33 -61.16
N TYR A 911 -8.60 21.64 -61.14
CA TYR A 911 -9.72 22.29 -60.48
C TYR A 911 -10.31 23.35 -61.40
N MET A 912 -11.64 23.36 -61.54
CA MET A 912 -12.38 24.36 -62.32
C MET A 912 -13.55 24.87 -61.51
N PHE A 913 -13.64 26.19 -61.37
CA PHE A 913 -14.82 26.83 -60.77
C PHE A 913 -16.06 26.56 -61.65
N THR A 914 -17.18 26.23 -61.02
CA THR A 914 -18.44 25.96 -61.72
C THR A 914 -19.52 26.95 -61.30
N ASN A 915 -20.07 26.79 -60.11
CA ASN A 915 -20.99 27.72 -59.48
C ASN A 915 -20.94 27.52 -57.95
N TRP A 916 -21.62 28.39 -57.21
CA TRP A 916 -21.58 28.37 -55.74
C TRP A 916 -22.33 27.21 -55.10
N ASP A 917 -23.25 26.57 -55.82
CA ASP A 917 -23.93 25.35 -55.35
C ASP A 917 -23.19 24.07 -55.76
N ASN A 918 -22.09 24.20 -56.52
CA ASN A 918 -21.36 23.12 -57.16
C ASN A 918 -22.25 22.20 -58.01
N ALA A 919 -23.30 22.77 -58.62
CA ALA A 919 -24.24 22.03 -59.45
C ALA A 919 -23.63 21.73 -60.83
N MET A 920 -23.41 20.47 -61.17
CA MET A 920 -22.73 20.05 -62.40
C MET A 920 -22.85 18.55 -62.65
N TRP A 921 -22.70 18.15 -63.90
CA TRP A 921 -22.50 16.75 -64.27
C TRP A 921 -21.01 16.39 -64.20
N VAL A 922 -20.72 15.22 -63.64
CA VAL A 922 -19.38 14.63 -63.59
C VAL A 922 -19.41 13.24 -64.19
N LYS A 923 -18.36 12.88 -64.93
CA LYS A 923 -18.21 11.59 -65.58
C LYS A 923 -16.77 11.09 -65.49
N LEU A 924 -16.58 9.86 -65.05
CA LEU A 924 -15.30 9.15 -65.11
C LEU A 924 -15.40 8.04 -66.14
N VAL A 925 -14.43 7.96 -67.05
CA VAL A 925 -14.27 6.87 -68.02
C VAL A 925 -12.96 6.17 -67.69
N TYR A 926 -12.99 4.87 -67.38
CA TYR A 926 -11.80 4.10 -67.07
C TYR A 926 -11.57 3.00 -68.11
N ALA A 927 -10.31 2.70 -68.39
CA ALA A 927 -9.89 1.63 -69.27
C ALA A 927 -9.19 0.51 -68.50
N ASN A 928 -9.04 -0.65 -69.14
CA ASN A 928 -8.43 -1.84 -68.54
C ASN A 928 -6.95 -1.66 -68.15
N ASP A 929 -6.26 -0.67 -68.71
CA ASP A 929 -4.86 -0.37 -68.39
C ASP A 929 -4.71 0.52 -67.13
N GLY A 930 -5.81 0.82 -66.44
CA GLY A 930 -5.84 1.67 -65.25
C GLY A 930 -5.84 3.17 -65.54
N SER A 931 -5.91 3.57 -66.81
CA SER A 931 -6.13 4.98 -67.18
C SER A 931 -7.58 5.41 -66.94
N VAL A 932 -7.75 6.63 -66.44
CA VAL A 932 -9.05 7.22 -66.11
C VAL A 932 -9.12 8.65 -66.63
N GLU A 933 -10.09 8.91 -67.51
CA GLU A 933 -10.41 10.23 -68.02
C GLU A 933 -11.58 10.83 -67.25
N ALA A 934 -11.45 12.08 -66.81
CA ALA A 934 -12.44 12.77 -66.00
C ALA A 934 -13.05 13.94 -66.78
N PHE A 935 -14.38 13.95 -66.90
CA PHE A 935 -15.13 14.95 -67.65
C PHE A 935 -16.18 15.64 -66.79
N TYR A 936 -16.52 16.88 -67.14
CA TYR A 936 -17.63 17.60 -66.53
C TYR A 936 -18.41 18.42 -67.56
N LYS A 937 -19.67 18.74 -67.26
CA LYS A 937 -20.51 19.69 -68.00
C LYS A 937 -21.46 20.41 -67.03
N MET A 938 -21.88 21.63 -67.36
CA MET A 938 -22.70 22.44 -66.46
C MET A 938 -24.19 22.08 -66.56
N ASN A 939 -24.70 22.03 -67.79
CA ASN A 939 -26.08 21.64 -68.08
C ASN A 939 -26.12 20.32 -68.85
N ASP A 940 -27.28 19.66 -68.86
CA ASP A 940 -27.41 18.37 -69.52
C ASP A 940 -27.23 18.46 -71.05
N SER A 941 -27.63 19.58 -71.67
CA SER A 941 -27.45 19.83 -73.11
C SER A 941 -26.02 20.16 -73.54
N ASP A 942 -25.12 20.45 -72.58
CA ASP A 942 -23.75 20.86 -72.89
C ASP A 942 -22.89 19.64 -73.29
N ALA A 943 -21.89 19.84 -74.14
CA ALA A 943 -20.89 18.80 -74.41
C ALA A 943 -19.98 18.59 -73.19
N TYR A 944 -19.57 17.35 -72.92
CA TYR A 944 -18.60 17.05 -71.86
C TYR A 944 -17.23 17.65 -72.17
N VAL A 945 -16.66 18.33 -71.17
CA VAL A 945 -15.31 18.90 -71.22
C VAL A 945 -14.36 18.00 -70.42
N LEU A 946 -13.24 17.59 -71.03
CA LEU A 946 -12.19 16.84 -70.34
C LEU A 946 -11.52 17.73 -69.29
N LEU A 947 -11.66 17.38 -68.02
CA LEU A 947 -11.00 18.04 -66.90
C LEU A 947 -9.55 17.56 -66.74
N GLY A 948 -9.27 16.30 -67.04
CA GLY A 948 -7.93 15.73 -66.97
C GLY A 948 -7.93 14.21 -67.02
N THR A 949 -6.73 13.64 -67.04
CA THR A 949 -6.52 12.20 -67.00
C THR A 949 -5.71 11.83 -65.76
N ALA A 950 -5.99 10.66 -65.20
CA ALA A 950 -5.32 10.09 -64.04
C ALA A 950 -5.10 8.59 -64.26
N THR A 951 -4.23 7.98 -63.47
CA THR A 951 -4.01 6.53 -63.46
C THR A 951 -4.25 5.97 -62.08
N MET A 952 -4.81 4.76 -62.00
CA MET A 952 -4.89 3.97 -60.76
C MET A 952 -4.57 2.51 -61.04
N GLU A 953 -3.84 1.89 -60.12
CA GLU A 953 -3.60 0.45 -60.10
C GLU A 953 -4.86 -0.27 -59.62
N ILE A 954 -5.22 -1.34 -60.33
CA ILE A 954 -6.35 -2.22 -60.01
C ILE A 954 -5.74 -3.59 -59.75
N THR A 955 -5.84 -4.09 -58.52
CA THR A 955 -5.15 -5.32 -58.08
C THR A 955 -6.06 -6.54 -58.06
N GLY A 956 -7.38 -6.34 -58.00
CA GLY A 956 -8.39 -7.41 -57.98
C GLY A 956 -9.20 -7.54 -59.28
N ASP A 957 -10.07 -8.56 -59.32
CA ASP A 957 -11.01 -8.79 -60.43
C ASP A 957 -12.21 -7.83 -60.42
N THR A 958 -12.36 -7.03 -59.35
CA THR A 958 -13.40 -6.02 -59.19
C THR A 958 -12.83 -4.67 -58.77
N ILE A 959 -13.52 -3.59 -59.15
CA ILE A 959 -13.30 -2.23 -58.68
C ILE A 959 -14.54 -1.74 -57.94
N GLN A 960 -14.35 -0.81 -57.00
CA GLN A 960 -15.43 -0.15 -56.30
C GLN A 960 -15.78 1.17 -56.96
N VAL A 961 -17.03 1.31 -57.38
CA VAL A 961 -17.55 2.51 -58.06
C VAL A 961 -18.68 3.10 -57.23
N GLY A 962 -18.65 4.39 -56.94
CA GLY A 962 -19.65 4.97 -56.07
C GLY A 962 -19.52 6.46 -55.79
N ARG A 963 -20.25 6.91 -54.77
CA ARG A 963 -20.26 8.31 -54.32
C ARG A 963 -19.57 8.43 -52.97
N ALA A 964 -18.58 9.31 -52.89
CA ALA A 964 -17.75 9.55 -51.71
C ALA A 964 -18.05 10.94 -51.13
N VAL A 965 -18.19 11.01 -49.80
CA VAL A 965 -18.38 12.28 -49.06
C VAL A 965 -17.49 12.34 -47.84
N SER A 966 -16.78 13.45 -47.68
CA SER A 966 -15.97 13.75 -46.51
C SER A 966 -16.19 15.16 -46.01
N ALA A 967 -16.25 15.30 -44.69
CA ALA A 967 -16.34 16.59 -44.03
C ALA A 967 -15.01 17.38 -44.01
N GLY A 968 -13.89 16.73 -44.31
CA GLY A 968 -12.57 17.36 -44.38
C GLY A 968 -11.98 17.75 -43.01
N THR A 969 -12.43 17.12 -41.91
CA THR A 969 -11.99 17.41 -40.54
C THR A 969 -12.21 16.21 -39.60
N ASP A 970 -11.50 16.17 -38.48
CA ASP A 970 -11.57 15.13 -37.45
C ASP A 970 -12.57 15.45 -36.33
N TYR A 971 -13.30 16.57 -36.38
CA TYR A 971 -14.28 16.92 -35.35
C TYR A 971 -15.39 15.85 -35.24
N GLN A 972 -15.76 15.53 -34.00
CA GLN A 972 -16.71 14.45 -33.64
C GLN A 972 -18.16 14.73 -34.07
N TRP A 973 -18.48 15.94 -34.49
CA TRP A 973 -19.81 16.37 -34.94
C TRP A 973 -19.84 16.82 -36.41
N ALA A 974 -18.69 16.79 -37.10
CA ALA A 974 -18.62 17.23 -38.49
C ALA A 974 -19.23 16.18 -39.43
N LEU A 975 -20.28 16.59 -40.13
CA LEU A 975 -21.01 15.77 -41.09
C LEU A 975 -21.45 16.67 -42.25
N GLU A 976 -20.94 16.41 -43.45
CA GLU A 976 -21.27 17.18 -44.66
C GLU A 976 -22.23 16.39 -45.56
N GLU A 977 -23.06 17.10 -46.31
CA GLU A 977 -24.10 16.52 -47.17
C GLU A 977 -23.83 16.82 -48.64
N VAL A 978 -23.84 15.79 -49.50
CA VAL A 978 -23.94 15.95 -50.96
C VAL A 978 -25.30 15.46 -51.44
N GLN A 979 -25.85 16.17 -52.41
CA GLN A 979 -27.09 15.81 -53.08
C GLN A 979 -26.82 15.50 -54.56
N THR A 980 -27.13 14.27 -55.00
CA THR A 980 -26.86 13.77 -56.35
C THR A 980 -28.12 13.25 -57.03
N GLN A 981 -28.14 13.25 -58.36
CA GLN A 981 -29.22 12.72 -59.20
C GLN A 981 -28.61 12.00 -60.41
N SER A 982 -29.42 11.16 -61.06
CA SER A 982 -29.08 10.51 -62.33
C SER A 982 -27.74 9.76 -62.29
N TYR A 983 -27.45 9.07 -61.19
CA TYR A 983 -26.27 8.21 -61.11
C TYR A 983 -26.44 7.01 -62.05
N GLN A 984 -25.49 6.84 -62.95
CA GLN A 984 -25.49 5.74 -63.90
C GLN A 984 -24.08 5.17 -64.06
N PHE A 985 -23.96 3.87 -63.82
CA PHE A 985 -22.79 3.09 -64.21
C PHE A 985 -23.07 2.36 -65.52
N ILE A 986 -22.18 2.51 -66.49
CA ILE A 986 -22.25 1.87 -67.79
C ILE A 986 -20.99 1.00 -67.94
N PRO A 987 -21.08 -0.33 -67.76
CA PRO A 987 -19.96 -1.22 -68.01
C PRO A 987 -19.67 -1.25 -69.52
N ALA A 988 -18.40 -1.38 -69.91
CA ALA A 988 -18.05 -1.60 -71.32
C ALA A 988 -18.33 -3.06 -71.71
N LYS A 989 -19.60 -3.47 -71.78
CA LYS A 989 -19.95 -4.79 -72.32
C LYS A 989 -20.13 -4.72 -73.82
N THR A 990 -19.28 -5.48 -74.53
CA THR A 990 -19.62 -6.16 -75.79
C THR A 990 -20.33 -5.27 -76.82
N LEU A 991 -19.53 -4.55 -77.61
CA LEU A 991 -19.76 -4.60 -79.06
C LEU A 991 -19.21 -5.92 -79.59
#